data_AF-A0A0W0FPC9-F1
#
_entry.id   AF-A0A0W0FPC9-F1
#
_cell.length_a   1.000
_cell.length_b   1.000
_cell.length_c   1.000
_cell.angle_alpha   90.00
_cell.angle_beta   90.00
_cell.angle_gamma   90.00
#
_symmetry.space_group_name_H-M   'P 1'
#
loop_
_entity.id
_entity.type
_entity.pdbx_description
1 polymer ?
#
loop_
_entity_poly.entity_id
_entity_poly.type
_entity_poly.pdbx_seq_one_letter_code
_entity_poly.pdbx_strand_id
1 'polypeptide(L)'
;MSSAGFLTLPNELLYQIANELGADCDAMNLRATCTQLKLILEPLVFSRMTIDTRKHLTMLVDLAENRTRAAYVRKLHIASLENPARVCECTVHDGSESWSKECLELALRSMQGVTSLNWTIDCDNPCWALETVIECLSALTTVSELSVYLKGAWSKPGIFPIRKICHFKHLRACSIRVDDICLLLPITKAVITSNRPHLSQLQLDGGFADVDHGAFDADLSQLFNDTPPGFASAITHLSLSKFLLGSAAGMLPHFGSLQSLQLNSCVPVDFWSAFSGSRIWLREVVVDYVDQAFVEYLESYNGLERLGVSFNGIFVGAGMADNLSSRFYQSCLPRHKDSLKSIMIYPKTQGNWCFGNDNARQLKACSRLEELTVGVNLLDMDMESLLEVANSYAQLRTLKIVPRGPGIPWNLNACVVAKLGILDQLMSAPKSTTQGPRLQAGRLSRQSVQKLASGRRYASFYNQDVAGLSEDEASFREAVTTFAQKDVAPRAADIDKNNVFPKELYPAMGDMGLLGITVSPKYNGLGLGYFHHLLAMEALSAASGSVALSYGAHSNLCVNQIHRWGTEAQKEKYLPPLISGEHVGALAMSEPGSGSDVVSMKLKAEKVEGGYKLNGNKFWITNGPIANTLVVYAKTEPAKGSKGITAFIVENTFSGFSTGQKLDKFGMRGSDTSELIFEDCFVPEENVLGEVNRGAAVLMSGLDLERLVLSGGPLGLMQAAFDYAVEYVHDRKQFDQPIGTFQLMQGKIADMYSKMNASRAYVYAVAKACDRGKISRRDCAGAILYSTEKAVEVALEGMQCLGGNGYINDYPMGRILRDSRLYTVGAGTQEIRRMLIGREFNEEFKKGGLA
;
A
#
# COMPACT_ATOMS: atom_id res chain seq x y z
N MET A 1 -20.17 42.39 -4.50
CA MET A 1 -20.25 43.86 -4.73
C MET A 1 -20.72 44.12 -6.16
N SER A 2 -21.47 45.20 -6.41
CA SER A 2 -22.00 45.55 -7.74
C SER A 2 -20.93 46.16 -8.67
N SER A 3 -21.21 46.10 -9.98
CA SER A 3 -20.33 46.40 -11.13
C SER A 3 -19.71 47.80 -11.19
N ALA A 4 -20.09 48.73 -10.30
CA ALA A 4 -19.53 50.08 -10.25
C ALA A 4 -18.30 50.21 -9.32
N GLY A 5 -18.12 49.32 -8.34
CA GLY A 5 -17.06 49.45 -7.33
C GLY A 5 -15.66 49.02 -7.78
N PHE A 6 -15.54 48.30 -8.90
CA PHE A 6 -14.25 47.78 -9.39
C PHE A 6 -13.41 48.86 -10.10
N LEU A 7 -14.05 49.92 -10.59
CA LEU A 7 -13.38 51.04 -11.29
C LEU A 7 -12.89 52.15 -10.35
N THR A 8 -13.20 52.05 -9.05
CA THR A 8 -12.78 53.01 -8.01
C THR A 8 -11.62 52.50 -7.16
N LEU A 9 -11.06 51.33 -7.47
CA LEU A 9 -9.91 50.80 -6.74
C LEU A 9 -8.66 51.64 -7.05
N PRO A 10 -7.79 51.90 -6.04
CA PRO A 10 -6.52 52.59 -6.23
C PRO A 10 -5.64 51.86 -7.24
N ASN A 11 -4.89 52.61 -8.04
CA ASN A 11 -4.09 52.06 -9.13
C ASN A 11 -3.02 51.07 -8.63
N GLU A 12 -2.48 51.23 -7.41
CA GLU A 12 -1.54 50.27 -6.82
C GLU A 12 -2.15 48.87 -6.64
N LEU A 13 -3.43 48.79 -6.25
CA LEU A 13 -4.10 47.51 -5.99
C LEU A 13 -4.40 46.78 -7.31
N LEU A 14 -4.77 47.52 -8.35
CA LEU A 14 -4.95 46.98 -9.70
C LEU A 14 -3.64 46.46 -10.29
N TYR A 15 -2.52 47.10 -9.96
CA TYR A 15 -1.18 46.68 -10.39
C TYR A 15 -0.73 45.37 -9.76
N GLN A 16 -1.02 45.18 -8.46
CA GLN A 16 -0.73 43.92 -7.76
C GLN A 16 -1.52 42.75 -8.34
N ILE A 17 -2.80 42.96 -8.63
CA ILE A 17 -3.67 41.94 -9.23
C ILE A 17 -3.19 41.55 -10.64
N ALA A 18 -2.75 42.52 -11.45
CA ALA A 18 -2.22 42.25 -12.79
C ALA A 18 -0.89 41.47 -12.78
N ASN A 19 0.01 41.80 -11.83
CA ASN A 19 1.28 41.09 -11.66
C ASN A 19 1.11 39.65 -11.16
N GLU A 20 0.18 39.40 -10.23
CA GLU A 20 -0.06 38.04 -9.73
C GLU A 20 -0.74 37.12 -10.75
N LEU A 21 -1.47 37.70 -11.72
CA LEU A 21 -2.05 36.97 -12.86
C LEU A 21 -1.05 36.80 -14.02
N GLY A 22 0.19 37.30 -13.89
CA GLY A 22 1.27 37.12 -14.87
C GLY A 22 1.12 37.95 -16.15
N ALA A 23 0.33 39.04 -16.12
CA ALA A 23 0.16 39.92 -17.26
C ALA A 23 1.21 41.05 -17.23
N ASP A 24 2.14 41.05 -18.18
CA ASP A 24 3.18 42.09 -18.31
C ASP A 24 2.54 43.39 -18.82
N CYS A 25 2.29 44.35 -17.93
CA CYS A 25 1.56 45.58 -18.25
C CYS A 25 2.34 46.84 -17.84
N ASP A 26 2.67 47.69 -18.82
CA ASP A 26 3.14 49.05 -18.57
C ASP A 26 2.00 49.97 -18.08
N ALA A 27 2.32 50.86 -17.13
CA ALA A 27 1.36 51.60 -16.32
C ALA A 27 0.40 52.50 -17.11
N MET A 28 0.75 52.86 -18.35
CA MET A 28 -0.05 53.75 -19.19
C MET A 28 -1.31 53.11 -19.80
N ASN A 29 -1.49 51.78 -19.73
CA ASN A 29 -2.62 51.09 -20.40
C ASN A 29 -3.56 50.28 -19.48
N LEU A 30 -3.39 50.37 -18.16
CA LEU A 30 -4.08 49.52 -17.17
C LEU A 30 -5.62 49.56 -17.26
N ARG A 31 -6.22 50.74 -17.53
CA ARG A 31 -7.69 50.87 -17.67
C ARG A 31 -8.25 50.25 -18.95
N ALA A 32 -7.47 50.25 -20.03
CA ALA A 32 -7.84 49.59 -21.28
C ALA A 32 -7.78 48.06 -21.13
N THR A 33 -6.75 47.54 -20.47
CA THR A 33 -6.59 46.11 -20.15
C THR A 33 -7.69 45.60 -19.19
N CYS A 34 -8.08 46.40 -18.19
CA CYS A 34 -9.20 46.05 -17.30
C CYS A 34 -10.56 46.06 -18.01
N THR A 35 -10.74 46.89 -19.04
CA THR A 35 -11.95 46.90 -19.87
C THR A 35 -11.99 45.68 -20.81
N GLN A 36 -10.84 45.19 -21.28
CA GLN A 36 -10.74 43.90 -21.99
C GLN A 36 -10.97 42.68 -21.07
N LEU A 37 -10.53 42.73 -19.80
CA LEU A 37 -10.85 41.68 -18.82
C LEU A 37 -12.35 41.55 -18.55
N LYS A 38 -13.10 42.66 -18.64
CA LYS A 38 -14.58 42.68 -18.58
C LYS A 38 -15.22 41.87 -19.73
N LEU A 39 -14.58 41.86 -20.91
CA LEU A 39 -14.99 41.07 -22.08
C LEU A 39 -14.50 39.61 -22.04
N ILE A 40 -13.47 39.30 -21.25
CA ILE A 40 -12.98 37.92 -21.05
C ILE A 40 -13.83 37.19 -20.00
N LEU A 41 -14.38 37.90 -19.02
CA LEU A 41 -15.17 37.30 -17.93
C LEU A 41 -16.65 37.05 -18.29
N GLU A 42 -17.21 37.72 -19.30
CA GLU A 42 -18.62 37.50 -19.71
C GLU A 42 -18.85 36.23 -20.57
N PRO A 43 -17.87 35.68 -21.32
CA PRO A 43 -18.03 34.42 -22.04
C PRO A 43 -17.08 33.30 -21.58
N LEU A 44 -16.53 33.32 -20.37
CA LEU A 44 -15.78 32.18 -19.83
C LEU A 44 -16.72 31.00 -19.54
N VAL A 45 -16.82 30.14 -20.55
CA VAL A 45 -17.40 28.80 -20.52
C VAL A 45 -16.85 28.03 -19.31
N PHE A 46 -17.73 27.75 -18.34
CA PHE A 46 -17.41 27.01 -17.12
C PHE A 46 -17.06 25.54 -17.42
N SER A 47 -15.80 25.26 -17.74
CA SER A 47 -15.27 23.91 -17.77
C SER A 47 -14.41 23.66 -16.52
N ARG A 48 -15.06 23.11 -15.49
CA ARG A 48 -14.52 22.66 -14.19
C ARG A 48 -14.14 23.77 -13.21
N MET A 49 -14.98 23.92 -12.19
CA MET A 49 -14.61 24.60 -10.96
C MET A 49 -14.57 23.54 -9.84
N THR A 50 -13.37 23.26 -9.34
CA THR A 50 -13.18 22.58 -8.04
C THR A 50 -12.89 23.68 -7.04
N ILE A 51 -13.86 24.01 -6.19
CA ILE A 51 -13.60 24.95 -5.09
C ILE A 51 -13.02 24.12 -3.95
N ASP A 52 -11.68 24.11 -3.88
CA ASP A 52 -10.95 23.78 -2.65
C ASP A 52 -10.91 25.05 -1.80
N THR A 53 -11.76 25.10 -0.78
CA THR A 53 -11.93 26.31 0.05
C THR A 53 -10.68 26.66 0.86
N ARG A 54 -9.64 25.81 0.93
CA ARG A 54 -8.38 26.18 1.58
C ARG A 54 -7.64 27.32 0.88
N LYS A 55 -7.71 27.43 -0.45
CA LYS A 55 -6.90 28.40 -1.21
C LYS A 55 -7.62 29.74 -1.47
N HIS A 56 -8.94 29.74 -1.59
CA HIS A 56 -9.70 30.96 -1.89
C HIS A 56 -10.30 31.65 -0.66
N LEU A 57 -10.36 31.00 0.51
CA LEU A 57 -10.73 31.70 1.75
C LEU A 57 -9.57 32.50 2.36
N THR A 58 -8.29 32.17 2.10
CA THR A 58 -7.20 33.01 2.63
C THR A 58 -7.31 34.45 2.12
N MET A 59 -7.82 34.66 0.90
CA MET A 59 -8.14 35.99 0.35
C MET A 59 -9.34 36.70 0.99
N LEU A 60 -10.27 35.96 1.63
CA LEU A 60 -11.46 36.53 2.28
C LEU A 60 -11.35 36.58 3.81
N VAL A 61 -10.44 35.80 4.40
CA VAL A 61 -10.17 35.73 5.84
C VAL A 61 -9.28 36.87 6.31
N ASP A 62 -8.39 37.40 5.46
CA ASP A 62 -7.59 38.59 5.79
C ASP A 62 -8.42 39.90 5.82
N LEU A 63 -9.70 39.85 5.42
CA LEU A 63 -10.64 40.98 5.49
C LEU A 63 -11.53 40.98 6.74
N ALA A 64 -11.44 39.97 7.63
CA ALA A 64 -12.30 39.87 8.80
C ALA A 64 -11.58 39.31 10.04
N GLU A 65 -10.62 40.08 10.56
CA GLU A 65 -10.13 39.92 11.93
C GLU A 65 -11.24 40.27 12.94
N ASN A 66 -11.99 39.26 13.40
CA ASN A 66 -12.37 39.02 14.80
C ASN A 66 -13.49 37.99 14.92
N ARG A 67 -13.25 36.98 15.78
CA ARG A 67 -14.17 35.98 16.39
C ARG A 67 -14.15 34.55 15.83
N THR A 68 -13.47 33.68 16.62
CA THR A 68 -13.79 32.30 17.05
C THR A 68 -14.56 31.32 16.14
N ARG A 69 -13.91 30.18 15.87
CA ARG A 69 -14.39 28.86 15.35
C ARG A 69 -15.23 28.89 14.06
N ALA A 70 -14.55 28.79 12.91
CA ALA A 70 -15.14 28.79 11.57
C ALA A 70 -15.44 27.37 11.02
N ALA A 71 -16.46 27.27 10.16
CA ALA A 71 -16.86 26.10 9.37
C ALA A 71 -16.05 25.96 8.07
N TYR A 72 -15.90 24.75 7.50
CA TYR A 72 -15.22 24.54 6.21
C TYR A 72 -15.89 23.48 5.31
N VAL A 73 -16.25 23.84 4.07
CA VAL A 73 -16.66 22.91 3.00
C VAL A 73 -15.40 22.43 2.27
N ARG A 74 -14.95 21.18 2.47
CA ARG A 74 -13.64 20.75 1.93
C ARG A 74 -13.60 20.62 0.39
N LYS A 75 -14.69 20.25 -0.27
CA LYS A 75 -14.66 19.96 -1.72
C LYS A 75 -16.03 20.15 -2.39
N LEU A 76 -16.10 21.01 -3.41
CA LEU A 76 -17.24 21.15 -4.31
C LEU A 76 -16.77 20.93 -5.76
N HIS A 77 -17.34 19.95 -6.46
CA HIS A 77 -17.03 19.58 -7.84
C HIS A 77 -18.25 19.81 -8.74
N ILE A 78 -18.15 20.71 -9.73
CA ILE A 78 -19.18 20.85 -10.77
C ILE A 78 -18.58 20.34 -12.08
N ALA A 79 -19.07 19.20 -12.57
CA ALA A 79 -18.56 18.59 -13.80
C ALA A 79 -19.44 18.98 -14.99
N SER A 80 -18.85 19.69 -15.96
CA SER A 80 -19.42 19.90 -17.30
C SER A 80 -18.38 19.51 -18.33
N LEU A 81 -18.54 18.34 -18.93
CA LEU A 81 -17.85 17.92 -20.15
C LEU A 81 -18.82 17.06 -20.98
N GLU A 82 -19.27 17.64 -22.09
CA GLU A 82 -19.78 16.95 -23.29
C GLU A 82 -21.11 16.17 -23.23
N ASN A 83 -21.93 16.25 -22.15
CA ASN A 83 -23.32 15.76 -22.14
C ASN A 83 -24.23 16.67 -21.29
N PRO A 84 -25.53 16.89 -21.62
CA PRO A 84 -26.38 17.93 -21.03
C PRO A 84 -26.92 17.62 -19.62
N ALA A 85 -26.45 16.54 -18.98
CA ALA A 85 -26.76 16.22 -17.59
C ALA A 85 -25.70 16.81 -16.66
N ARG A 86 -25.95 17.99 -16.11
CA ARG A 86 -25.03 18.71 -15.22
C ARG A 86 -24.97 17.99 -13.87
N VAL A 87 -23.85 17.34 -13.55
CA VAL A 87 -23.61 16.62 -12.27
C VAL A 87 -22.85 17.52 -11.29
N CYS A 88 -23.29 17.58 -10.03
CA CYS A 88 -22.61 18.31 -8.96
C CYS A 88 -22.31 17.39 -7.77
N GLU A 89 -21.04 17.39 -7.33
CA GLU A 89 -20.57 16.63 -6.18
C GLU A 89 -20.17 17.56 -5.03
N CYS A 90 -20.64 17.29 -3.81
CA CYS A 90 -20.39 18.14 -2.65
C CYS A 90 -19.99 17.31 -1.42
N THR A 91 -19.02 17.79 -0.64
CA THR A 91 -18.67 17.20 0.66
C THR A 91 -18.65 18.24 1.77
N VAL A 92 -19.47 18.04 2.79
CA VAL A 92 -19.63 18.93 3.95
C VAL A 92 -18.98 18.31 5.18
N HIS A 93 -18.16 19.09 5.91
CA HIS A 93 -17.52 18.70 7.17
C HIS A 93 -17.88 19.67 8.31
N ASP A 94 -17.53 19.33 9.56
CA ASP A 94 -17.89 20.08 10.77
C ASP A 94 -17.66 21.60 10.76
N GLY A 95 -18.63 22.35 11.31
CA GLY A 95 -18.61 23.81 11.34
C GLY A 95 -19.85 24.50 11.94
N SER A 96 -19.79 25.83 12.10
CA SER A 96 -20.91 26.67 12.55
C SER A 96 -22.04 26.82 11.51
N GLU A 97 -23.29 26.84 12.00
CA GLU A 97 -24.54 26.76 11.23
C GLU A 97 -24.79 27.99 10.31
N SER A 98 -24.47 29.20 10.78
CA SER A 98 -24.81 30.44 10.05
C SER A 98 -23.97 30.68 8.80
N TRP A 99 -22.66 30.40 8.85
CA TRP A 99 -21.72 30.71 7.77
C TRP A 99 -21.78 29.70 6.62
N SER A 100 -22.06 28.44 6.97
CA SER A 100 -22.24 27.34 6.01
C SER A 100 -23.47 27.56 5.12
N LYS A 101 -24.54 28.14 5.69
CA LYS A 101 -25.79 28.44 4.97
C LYS A 101 -25.59 29.50 3.87
N GLU A 102 -24.94 30.62 4.18
CA GLU A 102 -24.68 31.69 3.18
C GLU A 102 -23.80 31.22 2.01
N CYS A 103 -22.74 30.43 2.30
CA CYS A 103 -21.86 29.89 1.26
C CYS A 103 -22.59 28.88 0.35
N LEU A 104 -23.44 28.03 0.94
CA LEU A 104 -24.28 27.09 0.20
C LEU A 104 -25.30 27.82 -0.68
N GLU A 105 -25.99 28.82 -0.14
CA GLU A 105 -26.95 29.63 -0.91
C GLU A 105 -26.30 30.35 -2.10
N LEU A 106 -25.09 30.91 -1.90
CA LEU A 106 -24.30 31.56 -2.96
C LEU A 106 -23.88 30.57 -4.05
N ALA A 107 -23.39 29.38 -3.67
CA ALA A 107 -23.04 28.33 -4.62
C ALA A 107 -24.26 27.87 -5.43
N LEU A 108 -25.43 27.77 -4.81
CA LEU A 108 -26.65 27.27 -5.43
C LEU A 108 -27.27 28.24 -6.44
N ARG A 109 -27.12 29.56 -6.24
CA ARG A 109 -27.51 30.56 -7.25
C ARG A 109 -26.77 30.40 -8.57
N SER A 110 -25.57 29.79 -8.56
CA SER A 110 -24.77 29.51 -9.75
C SER A 110 -25.06 28.16 -10.42
N MET A 111 -25.89 27.31 -9.81
CA MET A 111 -26.14 25.91 -10.23
C MET A 111 -27.44 25.70 -11.03
N GLN A 112 -27.98 26.73 -11.69
CA GLN A 112 -29.16 26.54 -12.55
C GLN A 112 -28.86 25.48 -13.62
N GLY A 113 -29.76 24.50 -13.81
CA GLY A 113 -29.63 23.44 -14.83
C GLY A 113 -28.95 22.14 -14.37
N VAL A 114 -28.53 22.03 -13.10
CA VAL A 114 -28.01 20.76 -12.52
C VAL A 114 -29.09 19.69 -12.53
N THR A 115 -28.76 18.50 -13.03
CA THR A 115 -29.67 17.34 -13.14
C THR A 115 -29.30 16.20 -12.20
N SER A 116 -28.05 16.14 -11.72
CA SER A 116 -27.57 15.08 -10.82
C SER A 116 -26.74 15.64 -9.68
N LEU A 117 -26.97 15.17 -8.45
CA LEU A 117 -26.34 15.65 -7.21
C LEU A 117 -25.74 14.48 -6.42
N ASN A 118 -24.43 14.50 -6.13
CA ASN A 118 -23.74 13.49 -5.30
C ASN A 118 -23.13 14.11 -4.04
N TRP A 119 -23.64 13.78 -2.86
CA TRP A 119 -23.33 14.52 -1.64
C TRP A 119 -22.79 13.60 -0.56
N THR A 120 -21.82 14.09 0.20
CA THR A 120 -21.31 13.43 1.41
C THR A 120 -21.32 14.41 2.58
N ILE A 121 -22.01 14.07 3.67
CA ILE A 121 -22.10 14.87 4.88
C ILE A 121 -21.36 14.09 5.98
N ASP A 122 -20.29 14.68 6.49
CA ASP A 122 -19.35 14.07 7.42
C ASP A 122 -19.07 15.06 8.57
N CYS A 123 -20.04 15.20 9.46
CA CYS A 123 -20.01 16.14 10.59
C CYS A 123 -20.63 15.58 11.87
N ASP A 124 -20.27 16.18 13.00
CA ASP A 124 -20.68 15.86 14.38
C ASP A 124 -22.14 16.25 14.68
N ASN A 125 -22.67 17.32 14.05
CA ASN A 125 -24.10 17.69 14.12
C ASN A 125 -24.74 17.82 12.72
N PRO A 126 -25.06 16.71 12.07
CA PRO A 126 -25.48 16.66 10.67
C PRO A 126 -26.94 17.00 10.39
N CYS A 127 -27.78 17.21 11.43
CA CYS A 127 -29.18 17.58 11.24
C CYS A 127 -29.35 18.98 10.62
N TRP A 128 -28.62 19.99 11.12
CA TRP A 128 -28.68 21.34 10.53
C TRP A 128 -28.04 21.38 9.14
N ALA A 129 -26.97 20.59 8.93
CA ALA A 129 -26.28 20.50 7.65
C ALA A 129 -27.22 19.90 6.60
N LEU A 130 -27.87 18.77 6.90
CA LEU A 130 -28.84 18.16 6.01
C LEU A 130 -30.05 19.07 5.76
N GLU A 131 -30.58 19.75 6.77
CA GLU A 131 -31.71 20.67 6.60
C GLU A 131 -31.35 21.85 5.70
N THR A 132 -30.24 22.52 5.99
CA THR A 132 -29.74 23.66 5.19
C THR A 132 -29.53 23.25 3.74
N VAL A 133 -28.95 22.07 3.53
CA VAL A 133 -28.70 21.51 2.22
C VAL A 133 -29.99 21.23 1.47
N ILE A 134 -30.94 20.53 2.08
CA ILE A 134 -32.21 20.20 1.43
C ILE A 134 -33.02 21.48 1.17
N GLU A 135 -33.06 22.43 2.11
CA GLU A 135 -33.69 23.74 1.91
C GLU A 135 -33.13 24.43 0.68
N CYS A 136 -31.82 24.58 0.62
CA CYS A 136 -31.21 25.34 -0.46
C CYS A 136 -31.29 24.59 -1.80
N LEU A 137 -31.23 23.26 -1.81
CA LEU A 137 -31.35 22.43 -3.01
C LEU A 137 -32.77 22.30 -3.54
N SER A 138 -33.80 22.42 -2.70
CA SER A 138 -35.19 22.35 -3.13
C SER A 138 -35.58 23.46 -4.13
N ALA A 139 -34.77 24.52 -4.22
CA ALA A 139 -34.88 25.57 -5.24
C ALA A 139 -34.40 25.12 -6.64
N LEU A 140 -33.65 24.02 -6.76
CA LEU A 140 -33.16 23.48 -8.02
C LEU A 140 -34.20 22.55 -8.65
N THR A 141 -35.08 23.12 -9.47
CA THR A 141 -36.17 22.37 -10.11
C THR A 141 -35.71 21.39 -11.20
N THR A 142 -34.46 21.47 -11.67
CA THR A 142 -33.93 20.64 -12.76
C THR A 142 -33.34 19.30 -12.32
N VAL A 143 -33.22 19.07 -11.00
CA VAL A 143 -32.58 17.87 -10.45
C VAL A 143 -33.46 16.64 -10.65
N SER A 144 -32.93 15.65 -11.35
CA SER A 144 -33.53 14.35 -11.60
C SER A 144 -32.82 13.19 -10.90
N GLU A 145 -31.60 13.37 -10.41
CA GLU A 145 -30.83 12.35 -9.70
C GLU A 145 -30.22 12.91 -8.42
N LEU A 146 -30.35 12.20 -7.30
CA LEU A 146 -29.85 12.61 -6.00
C LEU A 146 -29.18 11.44 -5.30
N SER A 147 -27.91 11.58 -4.91
CA SER A 147 -27.16 10.66 -4.08
C SER A 147 -26.67 11.38 -2.84
N VAL A 148 -26.94 10.84 -1.64
CA VAL A 148 -26.53 11.42 -0.36
C VAL A 148 -25.87 10.35 0.50
N TYR A 149 -24.68 10.63 1.02
CA TYR A 149 -23.98 9.79 1.98
C TYR A 149 -23.80 10.53 3.30
N LEU A 150 -24.39 10.01 4.38
CA LEU A 150 -24.27 10.50 5.74
C LEU A 150 -23.26 9.65 6.53
N LYS A 151 -22.15 10.25 6.94
CA LYS A 151 -21.08 9.58 7.71
C LYS A 151 -21.19 9.82 9.21
N GLY A 152 -20.65 8.89 10.01
CA GLY A 152 -20.54 9.01 11.48
C GLY A 152 -21.65 8.32 12.29
N ALA A 153 -21.55 8.36 13.64
CA ALA A 153 -22.48 7.75 14.61
C ALA A 153 -23.40 8.81 15.24
N TRP A 154 -24.73 8.60 15.22
CA TRP A 154 -25.73 9.66 15.44
C TRP A 154 -26.54 9.38 16.72
N SER A 155 -26.21 10.08 17.80
CA SER A 155 -26.67 9.71 19.16
C SER A 155 -28.05 10.23 19.60
N LYS A 156 -28.87 10.85 18.74
CA LYS A 156 -30.22 11.33 19.15
C LYS A 156 -31.29 11.20 18.05
N PRO A 157 -32.34 10.38 18.25
CA PRO A 157 -33.53 10.39 17.41
C PRO A 157 -34.42 11.57 17.82
N GLY A 158 -34.20 12.73 17.19
CA GLY A 158 -35.03 13.93 17.32
C GLY A 158 -35.60 14.32 15.97
N ILE A 159 -36.89 14.68 15.94
CA ILE A 159 -37.74 15.00 14.78
C ILE A 159 -36.94 15.57 13.59
N PHE A 160 -36.71 14.73 12.58
CA PHE A 160 -35.95 15.08 11.39
C PHE A 160 -36.79 15.90 10.40
N PRO A 161 -36.27 17.02 9.86
CA PRO A 161 -36.92 17.79 8.79
C PRO A 161 -36.67 17.20 7.38
N ILE A 162 -36.63 15.86 7.23
CA ILE A 162 -36.46 15.18 5.92
C ILE A 162 -37.73 15.29 5.05
N ARG A 163 -38.84 15.82 5.60
CA ARG A 163 -40.05 16.14 4.84
C ARG A 163 -39.76 16.96 3.59
N LYS A 164 -38.64 17.69 3.53
CA LYS A 164 -38.27 18.56 2.41
C LYS A 164 -37.66 17.85 1.19
N ILE A 165 -37.32 16.54 1.22
CA ILE A 165 -36.98 15.77 0.00
C ILE A 165 -38.14 15.82 -1.02
N CYS A 166 -39.38 15.99 -0.55
CA CYS A 166 -40.54 16.24 -1.43
C CYS A 166 -40.41 17.54 -2.29
N HIS A 167 -39.40 18.37 -2.01
CA HIS A 167 -38.90 19.49 -2.79
C HIS A 167 -38.70 19.17 -4.28
N PHE A 168 -38.06 18.03 -4.55
CA PHE A 168 -37.60 17.66 -5.89
C PHE A 168 -38.74 17.08 -6.74
N LYS A 169 -39.42 17.93 -7.50
CA LYS A 169 -40.58 17.57 -8.34
C LYS A 169 -40.24 16.63 -9.51
N HIS A 170 -39.00 16.62 -9.97
CA HIS A 170 -38.56 15.89 -11.16
C HIS A 170 -37.59 14.73 -10.86
N LEU A 171 -37.49 14.32 -9.59
CA LEU A 171 -36.58 13.27 -9.17
C LEU A 171 -36.95 11.91 -9.79
N ARG A 172 -36.00 11.32 -10.52
CA ARG A 172 -36.08 10.02 -11.19
C ARG A 172 -35.21 8.94 -10.54
N ALA A 173 -34.10 9.34 -9.90
CA ALA A 173 -33.21 8.45 -9.15
C ALA A 173 -32.85 9.04 -7.79
N CYS A 174 -32.87 8.21 -6.74
CA CYS A 174 -32.48 8.60 -5.40
C CYS A 174 -31.61 7.52 -4.74
N SER A 175 -30.42 7.89 -4.26
CA SER A 175 -29.50 7.03 -3.53
C SER A 175 -29.19 7.63 -2.17
N ILE A 176 -29.33 6.85 -1.12
CA ILE A 176 -29.12 7.29 0.26
C ILE A 176 -28.27 6.25 0.96
N ARG A 177 -27.10 6.69 1.44
CA ARG A 177 -26.19 5.90 2.25
C ARG A 177 -26.06 6.53 3.62
N VAL A 178 -26.08 5.72 4.66
CA VAL A 178 -25.88 6.16 6.05
C VAL A 178 -24.91 5.21 6.75
N ASP A 179 -23.99 5.73 7.56
CA ASP A 179 -23.17 4.88 8.44
C ASP A 179 -23.98 4.38 9.66
N ASP A 180 -24.87 5.23 10.20
CA ASP A 180 -25.80 4.88 11.30
C ASP A 180 -27.19 4.47 10.77
N ILE A 181 -27.54 3.20 10.97
CA ILE A 181 -28.77 2.61 10.46
C ILE A 181 -30.06 3.25 11.04
N CYS A 182 -29.99 3.88 12.22
CA CYS A 182 -31.15 4.51 12.86
C CYS A 182 -31.74 5.65 12.01
N LEU A 183 -30.95 6.22 11.10
CA LEU A 183 -31.37 7.29 10.19
C LEU A 183 -32.11 6.77 8.96
N LEU A 184 -31.91 5.50 8.60
CA LEU A 184 -32.42 4.98 7.34
C LEU A 184 -33.94 4.91 7.32
N LEU A 185 -34.56 4.49 8.42
CA LEU A 185 -36.02 4.38 8.55
C LEU A 185 -36.76 5.73 8.37
N PRO A 186 -36.44 6.82 9.11
CA PRO A 186 -37.12 8.11 8.92
C PRO A 186 -36.89 8.70 7.53
N ILE A 187 -35.71 8.49 6.93
CA ILE A 187 -35.42 8.93 5.57
C ILE A 187 -36.27 8.15 4.56
N THR A 188 -36.29 6.83 4.67
CA THR A 188 -37.07 5.94 3.81
C THR A 188 -38.55 6.28 3.89
N LYS A 189 -39.06 6.55 5.10
CA LYS A 189 -40.45 6.97 5.31
C LYS A 189 -40.79 8.25 4.56
N ALA A 190 -39.92 9.24 4.61
CA ALA A 190 -40.13 10.50 3.90
C ALA A 190 -40.11 10.33 2.37
N VAL A 191 -39.23 9.48 1.83
CA VAL A 191 -39.17 9.19 0.40
C VAL A 191 -40.45 8.48 -0.06
N ILE A 192 -40.87 7.43 0.64
CA ILE A 192 -42.06 6.64 0.29
C ILE A 192 -43.35 7.48 0.40
N THR A 193 -43.54 8.17 1.52
CA THR A 193 -44.75 8.97 1.77
C THR A 193 -44.86 10.19 0.84
N SER A 194 -43.76 10.61 0.18
CA SER A 194 -43.79 11.67 -0.82
C SER A 194 -44.47 11.26 -2.15
N ASN A 195 -44.80 9.97 -2.30
CA ASN A 195 -45.58 9.36 -3.40
C ASN A 195 -45.22 9.91 -4.78
N ARG A 196 -43.95 9.76 -5.18
CA ARG A 196 -43.40 10.31 -6.42
C ARG A 196 -43.61 9.34 -7.59
N PRO A 197 -44.51 9.63 -8.55
CA PRO A 197 -44.75 8.74 -9.67
C PRO A 197 -43.61 8.73 -10.72
N HIS A 198 -42.66 9.66 -10.61
CA HIS A 198 -41.51 9.75 -11.53
C HIS A 198 -40.22 9.15 -10.96
N LEU A 199 -40.19 8.81 -9.67
CA LEU A 199 -39.04 8.17 -9.06
C LEU A 199 -39.01 6.71 -9.51
N SER A 200 -38.05 6.38 -10.36
CA SER A 200 -37.92 5.07 -10.99
C SER A 200 -36.76 4.24 -10.45
N GLN A 201 -35.78 4.89 -9.81
CA GLN A 201 -34.62 4.24 -9.20
C GLN A 201 -34.47 4.66 -7.73
N LEU A 202 -34.31 3.67 -6.85
CA LEU A 202 -34.11 3.89 -5.42
C LEU A 202 -32.98 3.01 -4.88
N GLN A 203 -32.03 3.62 -4.19
CA GLN A 203 -30.96 2.93 -3.47
C GLN A 203 -30.95 3.37 -2.01
N LEU A 204 -30.96 2.40 -1.09
CA LEU A 204 -30.94 2.59 0.35
C LEU A 204 -29.84 1.71 0.94
N ASP A 205 -28.87 2.33 1.61
CA ASP A 205 -27.67 1.67 2.11
C ASP A 205 -27.37 2.11 3.57
N GLY A 206 -27.21 1.17 4.49
CA GLY A 206 -26.96 1.44 5.92
C GLY A 206 -25.80 0.64 6.51
N GLY A 207 -24.97 1.31 7.31
CA GLY A 207 -23.83 0.74 8.05
C GLY A 207 -24.19 0.07 9.38
N PHE A 208 -23.18 -0.42 10.11
CA PHE A 208 -23.36 -1.18 11.35
C PHE A 208 -23.62 -0.27 12.56
N ALA A 209 -24.68 -0.55 13.32
CA ALA A 209 -24.86 -0.08 14.69
C ALA A 209 -25.38 -1.22 15.59
N ASP A 210 -25.05 -1.18 16.88
CA ASP A 210 -25.60 -2.05 17.94
C ASP A 210 -27.06 -1.65 18.23
N VAL A 211 -27.99 -2.05 17.35
CA VAL A 211 -29.43 -1.75 17.50
C VAL A 211 -30.21 -3.05 17.74
N ASP A 212 -31.27 -2.98 18.54
CA ASP A 212 -32.23 -4.08 18.66
C ASP A 212 -32.94 -4.29 17.31
N HIS A 213 -32.47 -5.29 16.56
CA HIS A 213 -32.88 -5.55 15.19
C HIS A 213 -34.39 -5.86 15.06
N GLY A 214 -35.04 -6.39 16.10
CA GLY A 214 -36.45 -6.79 16.04
C GLY A 214 -37.42 -5.63 15.87
N ALA A 215 -37.20 -4.50 16.56
CA ALA A 215 -38.08 -3.34 16.48
C ALA A 215 -37.88 -2.55 15.17
N PHE A 216 -36.63 -2.40 14.73
CA PHE A 216 -36.29 -1.72 13.48
C PHE A 216 -36.85 -2.46 12.25
N ASP A 217 -36.76 -3.79 12.24
CA ASP A 217 -37.32 -4.62 11.16
C ASP A 217 -38.86 -4.55 11.11
N ALA A 218 -39.54 -4.49 12.27
CA ALA A 218 -40.99 -4.34 12.34
C ALA A 218 -41.47 -2.99 11.78
N ASP A 219 -40.80 -1.89 12.14
CA ASP A 219 -41.15 -0.54 11.67
C ASP A 219 -40.90 -0.37 10.16
N LEU A 220 -39.82 -0.96 9.64
CA LEU A 220 -39.58 -1.02 8.20
C LEU A 220 -40.62 -1.87 7.47
N SER A 221 -40.98 -3.04 8.02
CA SER A 221 -42.04 -3.90 7.46
C SER A 221 -43.34 -3.12 7.32
N GLN A 222 -43.75 -2.44 8.39
CA GLN A 222 -44.98 -1.65 8.42
C GLN A 222 -44.92 -0.50 7.40
N LEU A 223 -43.80 0.22 7.34
CA LEU A 223 -43.61 1.29 6.37
C LEU A 223 -43.75 0.81 4.94
N PHE A 224 -43.23 -0.38 4.64
CA PHE A 224 -43.32 -0.95 3.31
C PHE A 224 -44.70 -1.48 2.96
N ASN A 225 -45.43 -2.05 3.93
CA ASN A 225 -46.84 -2.42 3.75
C ASN A 225 -47.74 -1.19 3.49
N ASP A 226 -47.37 -0.04 4.07
CA ASP A 226 -48.08 1.23 3.89
C ASP A 226 -47.61 2.00 2.63
N THR A 227 -46.80 1.36 1.76
CA THR A 227 -46.29 2.00 0.54
C THR A 227 -47.45 2.37 -0.41
N PRO A 228 -47.55 3.63 -0.84
CA PRO A 228 -48.57 4.03 -1.80
C PRO A 228 -48.45 3.23 -3.12
N PRO A 229 -49.56 2.68 -3.67
CA PRO A 229 -49.52 1.89 -4.90
C PRO A 229 -48.87 2.63 -6.09
N GLY A 230 -49.09 3.94 -6.17
CA GLY A 230 -48.48 4.79 -7.20
C GLY A 230 -46.95 4.82 -7.12
N PHE A 231 -46.40 4.93 -5.91
CA PHE A 231 -44.96 4.87 -5.67
C PHE A 231 -44.39 3.50 -6.04
N ALA A 232 -45.01 2.43 -5.56
CA ALA A 232 -44.54 1.06 -5.83
C ALA A 232 -44.55 0.73 -7.33
N SER A 233 -45.56 1.22 -8.07
CA SER A 233 -45.65 1.04 -9.53
C SER A 233 -44.63 1.85 -10.34
N ALA A 234 -44.05 2.91 -9.76
CA ALA A 234 -43.09 3.78 -10.43
C ALA A 234 -41.65 3.23 -10.38
N ILE A 235 -41.31 2.49 -9.33
CA ILE A 235 -39.96 1.99 -9.11
C ILE A 235 -39.68 0.79 -10.03
N THR A 236 -38.65 0.95 -10.85
CA THR A 236 -38.17 -0.06 -11.79
C THR A 236 -36.78 -0.60 -11.41
N HIS A 237 -36.01 0.15 -10.62
CA HIS A 237 -34.69 -0.26 -10.12
C HIS A 237 -34.61 -0.03 -8.60
N LEU A 238 -34.26 -1.08 -7.86
CA LEU A 238 -34.16 -1.04 -6.40
C LEU A 238 -32.82 -1.60 -5.93
N SER A 239 -32.14 -0.90 -5.03
CA SER A 239 -30.91 -1.37 -4.37
C SER A 239 -31.03 -1.26 -2.86
N LEU A 240 -30.74 -2.33 -2.13
CA LEU A 240 -30.89 -2.44 -0.67
C LEU A 240 -29.64 -3.06 -0.03
N SER A 241 -29.30 -2.68 1.21
CA SER A 241 -28.25 -3.32 2.01
C SER A 241 -28.73 -3.90 3.36
N LYS A 242 -27.79 -4.28 4.22
CA LYS A 242 -27.84 -5.32 5.28
C LYS A 242 -29.05 -5.42 6.21
N PHE A 243 -29.78 -4.34 6.46
CA PHE A 243 -30.80 -4.29 7.52
C PHE A 243 -32.23 -4.08 7.00
N LEU A 244 -32.48 -4.32 5.71
CA LEU A 244 -33.78 -4.09 5.08
C LEU A 244 -34.51 -5.39 4.66
N LEU A 245 -33.90 -6.56 4.85
CA LEU A 245 -34.29 -7.77 4.10
C LEU A 245 -35.22 -8.72 4.84
N GLY A 246 -35.19 -8.73 6.18
CA GLY A 246 -36.15 -9.49 7.02
C GLY A 246 -37.61 -9.09 6.78
N SER A 247 -37.81 -7.82 6.44
CA SER A 247 -39.08 -7.11 6.33
C SER A 247 -39.54 -6.85 4.89
N ALA A 248 -38.61 -6.81 3.92
CA ALA A 248 -38.89 -6.51 2.51
C ALA A 248 -39.57 -7.66 1.73
N ALA A 249 -39.62 -8.88 2.26
CA ALA A 249 -40.27 -10.00 1.57
C ALA A 249 -41.77 -9.75 1.32
N GLY A 250 -42.47 -9.10 2.27
CA GLY A 250 -43.88 -8.71 2.13
C GLY A 250 -44.10 -7.54 1.16
N MET A 251 -43.06 -6.76 0.87
CA MET A 251 -43.13 -5.55 0.05
C MET A 251 -43.16 -5.85 -1.45
N LEU A 252 -42.41 -6.87 -1.89
CA LEU A 252 -42.08 -7.11 -3.29
C LEU A 252 -43.30 -7.29 -4.22
N PRO A 253 -44.39 -7.97 -3.83
CA PRO A 253 -45.58 -8.08 -4.68
C PRO A 253 -46.18 -6.72 -5.10
N HIS A 254 -45.91 -5.65 -4.34
CA HIS A 254 -46.37 -4.30 -4.64
C HIS A 254 -45.53 -3.61 -5.74
N PHE A 255 -44.29 -4.07 -5.98
CA PHE A 255 -43.37 -3.54 -6.98
C PHE A 255 -43.52 -4.27 -8.33
N GLY A 256 -44.74 -4.32 -8.87
CA GLY A 256 -45.05 -5.04 -10.10
C GLY A 256 -44.30 -4.56 -11.36
N SER A 257 -43.71 -3.36 -11.31
CA SER A 257 -42.92 -2.75 -12.40
C SER A 257 -41.40 -2.99 -12.27
N LEU A 258 -40.95 -3.72 -11.24
CA LEU A 258 -39.53 -3.88 -10.95
C LEU A 258 -38.82 -4.67 -12.07
N GLN A 259 -37.71 -4.10 -12.55
CA GLN A 259 -36.87 -4.68 -13.62
C GLN A 259 -35.45 -4.96 -13.13
N SER A 260 -34.96 -4.22 -12.13
CA SER A 260 -33.60 -4.36 -11.58
C SER A 260 -33.62 -4.41 -10.06
N LEU A 261 -32.89 -5.37 -9.47
CA LEU A 261 -32.73 -5.52 -8.03
C LEU A 261 -31.27 -5.75 -7.63
N GLN A 262 -30.74 -4.93 -6.72
CA GLN A 262 -29.41 -5.10 -6.13
C GLN A 262 -29.51 -5.28 -4.62
N LEU A 263 -28.93 -6.37 -4.10
CA LEU A 263 -28.93 -6.72 -2.68
C LEU A 263 -27.50 -6.89 -2.18
N ASN A 264 -27.06 -5.95 -1.35
CA ASN A 264 -25.69 -5.90 -0.86
C ASN A 264 -25.51 -6.65 0.49
N SER A 265 -26.32 -7.70 0.75
CA SER A 265 -26.25 -8.48 2.00
C SER A 265 -26.98 -9.85 1.96
N CYS A 266 -26.86 -10.62 3.04
CA CYS A 266 -27.59 -11.89 3.22
C CYS A 266 -29.10 -11.63 3.27
N VAL A 267 -29.83 -12.43 2.51
CA VAL A 267 -31.27 -12.33 2.36
C VAL A 267 -31.93 -13.44 3.20
N PRO A 268 -33.09 -13.23 3.84
CA PRO A 268 -33.81 -14.32 4.52
C PRO A 268 -34.21 -15.42 3.54
N VAL A 269 -34.26 -16.66 4.04
CA VAL A 269 -34.56 -17.87 3.25
C VAL A 269 -35.86 -17.75 2.44
N ASP A 270 -36.86 -17.04 2.97
CA ASP A 270 -38.18 -16.91 2.34
C ASP A 270 -38.29 -15.72 1.38
N PHE A 271 -37.28 -14.87 1.25
CA PHE A 271 -37.36 -13.66 0.41
C PHE A 271 -37.60 -14.00 -1.06
N TRP A 272 -36.86 -14.98 -1.59
CA TRP A 272 -36.98 -15.41 -2.98
C TRP A 272 -38.28 -16.19 -3.23
N SER A 273 -38.91 -16.73 -2.19
CA SER A 273 -40.20 -17.39 -2.30
C SER A 273 -41.30 -16.40 -2.75
N ALA A 274 -41.22 -15.12 -2.33
CA ALA A 274 -42.12 -14.06 -2.78
C ALA A 274 -42.02 -13.79 -4.29
N PHE A 275 -40.87 -14.05 -4.91
CA PHE A 275 -40.71 -14.00 -6.36
C PHE A 275 -41.21 -15.25 -7.06
N SER A 276 -41.05 -16.42 -6.45
CA SER A 276 -41.50 -17.69 -7.02
C SER A 276 -43.04 -17.80 -7.17
N GLY A 277 -43.81 -16.94 -6.47
CA GLY A 277 -45.27 -16.82 -6.60
C GLY A 277 -45.80 -15.52 -7.22
N SER A 278 -44.96 -14.50 -7.43
CA SER A 278 -45.36 -13.21 -8.02
C SER A 278 -45.03 -13.15 -9.51
N ARG A 279 -45.81 -12.40 -10.32
CA ARG A 279 -45.53 -12.21 -11.76
C ARG A 279 -44.42 -11.16 -11.99
N ILE A 280 -43.42 -11.07 -11.12
CA ILE A 280 -42.35 -10.07 -11.22
C ILE A 280 -41.14 -10.73 -11.90
N TRP A 281 -40.81 -10.22 -13.08
CA TRP A 281 -39.74 -10.76 -13.94
C TRP A 281 -38.59 -9.76 -13.97
N LEU A 282 -37.53 -10.04 -13.23
CA LEU A 282 -36.35 -9.19 -13.22
C LEU A 282 -35.52 -9.41 -14.49
N ARG A 283 -34.99 -8.31 -15.02
CA ARG A 283 -33.99 -8.31 -16.11
C ARG A 283 -32.57 -8.16 -15.56
N GLU A 284 -32.41 -7.50 -14.43
CA GLU A 284 -31.13 -7.28 -13.77
C GLU A 284 -31.20 -7.68 -12.29
N VAL A 285 -30.27 -8.51 -11.84
CA VAL A 285 -30.18 -8.91 -10.42
C VAL A 285 -28.72 -8.94 -9.97
N VAL A 286 -28.40 -8.26 -8.88
CA VAL A 286 -27.06 -8.29 -8.26
C VAL A 286 -27.20 -8.70 -6.80
N VAL A 287 -26.53 -9.77 -6.37
CA VAL A 287 -26.56 -10.26 -4.98
C VAL A 287 -25.15 -10.48 -4.45
N ASP A 288 -24.90 -9.95 -3.26
CA ASP A 288 -23.59 -10.09 -2.62
C ASP A 288 -23.38 -11.46 -1.94
N TYR A 289 -24.47 -12.20 -1.72
CA TYR A 289 -24.52 -13.47 -1.00
C TYR A 289 -25.47 -14.44 -1.74
N VAL A 290 -24.96 -15.62 -2.06
CA VAL A 290 -25.71 -16.69 -2.76
C VAL A 290 -26.16 -17.75 -1.76
N ASP A 291 -27.47 -17.99 -1.69
CA ASP A 291 -28.09 -19.07 -0.92
C ASP A 291 -28.90 -20.04 -1.81
N GLN A 292 -29.46 -21.07 -1.19
CA GLN A 292 -30.25 -22.10 -1.88
C GLN A 292 -31.51 -21.53 -2.54
N ALA A 293 -32.20 -20.58 -1.90
CA ALA A 293 -33.43 -20.00 -2.38
C ALA A 293 -33.21 -19.08 -3.60
N PHE A 294 -32.10 -18.34 -3.64
CA PHE A 294 -31.69 -17.56 -4.81
C PHE A 294 -31.40 -18.44 -6.02
N VAL A 295 -30.71 -19.56 -5.82
CA VAL A 295 -30.43 -20.55 -6.88
C VAL A 295 -31.73 -21.12 -7.45
N GLU A 296 -32.69 -21.48 -6.59
CA GLU A 296 -34.03 -21.93 -7.01
C GLU A 296 -34.80 -20.85 -7.77
N TYR A 297 -34.71 -19.59 -7.35
CA TYR A 297 -35.29 -18.47 -8.08
C TYR A 297 -34.71 -18.34 -9.49
N LEU A 298 -33.37 -18.40 -9.64
CA LEU A 298 -32.73 -18.36 -10.95
C LEU A 298 -33.10 -19.57 -11.83
N GLU A 299 -33.42 -20.72 -11.23
CA GLU A 299 -33.92 -21.89 -11.93
C GLU A 299 -35.38 -21.74 -12.37
N SER A 300 -36.19 -20.93 -11.68
CA SER A 300 -37.64 -20.87 -11.89
C SER A 300 -38.10 -20.18 -13.19
N TYR A 301 -37.25 -19.40 -13.86
CA TYR A 301 -37.59 -18.70 -15.11
C TYR A 301 -36.37 -18.41 -15.99
N ASN A 302 -36.61 -17.92 -17.22
CA ASN A 302 -35.58 -17.53 -18.19
C ASN A 302 -35.70 -16.04 -18.53
N GLY A 303 -34.62 -15.42 -19.01
CA GLY A 303 -34.68 -14.08 -19.62
C GLY A 303 -33.95 -12.97 -18.87
N LEU A 304 -33.10 -13.30 -17.89
CA LEU A 304 -32.22 -12.32 -17.26
C LEU A 304 -31.22 -11.75 -18.27
N GLU A 305 -31.07 -10.44 -18.28
CA GLU A 305 -30.13 -9.71 -19.14
C GLU A 305 -28.84 -9.33 -18.39
N ARG A 306 -28.90 -9.15 -17.06
CA ARG A 306 -27.74 -8.80 -16.23
C ARG A 306 -27.75 -9.53 -14.89
N LEU A 307 -26.60 -10.04 -14.48
CA LEU A 307 -26.48 -10.84 -13.26
C LEU A 307 -25.18 -10.54 -12.51
N GLY A 308 -25.28 -10.15 -11.24
CA GLY A 308 -24.13 -10.04 -10.34
C GLY A 308 -24.25 -11.02 -9.18
N VAL A 309 -23.20 -11.79 -8.91
CA VAL A 309 -23.16 -12.78 -7.83
C VAL A 309 -21.83 -12.73 -7.08
N SER A 310 -21.91 -12.80 -5.76
CA SER A 310 -20.75 -12.92 -4.88
C SER A 310 -20.94 -14.11 -3.93
N PHE A 311 -19.93 -14.96 -3.84
CA PHE A 311 -19.95 -16.17 -3.02
C PHE A 311 -19.31 -15.96 -1.63
N ASN A 312 -19.44 -14.75 -1.07
CA ASN A 312 -18.87 -14.39 0.23
C ASN A 312 -19.60 -15.13 1.36
N GLY A 313 -18.91 -16.00 2.11
CA GLY A 313 -19.50 -16.78 3.17
C GLY A 313 -19.52 -16.04 4.52
N ILE A 314 -20.71 -15.73 5.02
CA ILE A 314 -20.97 -15.78 6.46
C ILE A 314 -22.22 -16.65 6.58
N PHE A 315 -22.09 -17.83 7.22
CA PHE A 315 -23.13 -18.83 7.55
C PHE A 315 -23.28 -20.12 6.73
N VAL A 316 -22.63 -20.31 5.58
CA VAL A 316 -22.69 -21.61 4.88
C VAL A 316 -21.35 -22.32 4.99
N GLY A 317 -21.32 -23.46 5.70
CA GLY A 317 -20.10 -24.24 5.93
C GLY A 317 -19.33 -24.53 4.63
N ALA A 318 -18.01 -24.66 4.73
CA ALA A 318 -17.09 -24.64 3.59
C ALA A 318 -17.47 -25.59 2.42
N GLY A 319 -18.15 -26.71 2.68
CA GLY A 319 -18.60 -27.68 1.65
C GLY A 319 -19.94 -27.37 0.97
N MET A 320 -20.77 -26.48 1.51
CA MET A 320 -22.09 -26.17 0.95
C MET A 320 -22.04 -24.99 -0.05
N ALA A 321 -21.13 -24.04 0.16
CA ALA A 321 -20.84 -22.96 -0.80
C ALA A 321 -20.28 -23.48 -2.14
N ASP A 322 -19.47 -24.54 -2.10
CA ASP A 322 -18.89 -25.15 -3.30
C ASP A 322 -19.96 -25.90 -4.11
N ASN A 323 -20.96 -26.48 -3.44
CA ASN A 323 -22.13 -27.11 -4.06
C ASN A 323 -23.05 -26.06 -4.73
N LEU A 324 -23.30 -24.92 -4.08
CA LEU A 324 -24.13 -23.85 -4.65
C LEU A 324 -23.47 -23.18 -5.86
N SER A 325 -22.15 -22.93 -5.78
CA SER A 325 -21.37 -22.42 -6.92
C SER A 325 -21.42 -23.40 -8.10
N SER A 326 -21.22 -24.70 -7.85
CA SER A 326 -21.30 -25.72 -8.90
C SER A 326 -22.69 -25.81 -9.52
N ARG A 327 -23.75 -25.79 -8.69
CA ARG A 327 -25.14 -25.79 -9.16
C ARG A 327 -25.44 -24.54 -9.99
N PHE A 328 -25.01 -23.36 -9.55
CA PHE A 328 -25.16 -22.12 -10.31
C PHE A 328 -24.64 -22.23 -11.75
N TYR A 329 -23.40 -22.72 -11.94
CA TYR A 329 -22.84 -22.87 -13.28
C TYR A 329 -23.49 -24.00 -14.09
N GLN A 330 -23.91 -25.10 -13.44
CA GLN A 330 -24.41 -26.30 -14.14
C GLN A 330 -25.90 -26.26 -14.45
N SER A 331 -26.73 -25.64 -13.61
CA SER A 331 -28.19 -25.63 -13.76
C SER A 331 -28.79 -24.25 -13.99
N CYS A 332 -28.26 -23.19 -13.38
CA CYS A 332 -28.81 -21.85 -13.50
C CYS A 332 -28.32 -21.14 -14.77
N LEU A 333 -27.00 -20.99 -14.92
CA LEU A 333 -26.42 -20.23 -16.02
C LEU A 333 -26.85 -20.70 -17.42
N PRO A 334 -26.97 -22.03 -17.70
CA PRO A 334 -27.41 -22.50 -19.02
C PRO A 334 -28.83 -22.09 -19.41
N ARG A 335 -29.70 -21.77 -18.44
CA ARG A 335 -31.07 -21.31 -18.69
C ARG A 335 -31.15 -19.87 -19.19
N HIS A 336 -30.17 -19.04 -18.81
CA HIS A 336 -30.10 -17.62 -19.16
C HIS A 336 -29.10 -17.32 -20.27
N LYS A 337 -28.42 -18.34 -20.80
CA LYS A 337 -27.32 -18.21 -21.77
C LYS A 337 -27.69 -17.41 -23.04
N ASP A 338 -28.94 -17.45 -23.46
CA ASP A 338 -29.42 -16.80 -24.68
C ASP A 338 -29.98 -15.38 -24.43
N SER A 339 -30.08 -14.94 -23.17
CA SER A 339 -30.55 -13.61 -22.77
C SER A 339 -29.49 -12.76 -22.07
N LEU A 340 -28.53 -13.38 -21.40
CA LEU A 340 -27.57 -12.71 -20.52
C LEU A 340 -26.55 -11.89 -21.31
N LYS A 341 -26.51 -10.58 -21.05
CA LYS A 341 -25.62 -9.59 -21.68
C LYS A 341 -24.48 -9.15 -20.77
N SER A 342 -24.66 -9.14 -19.45
CA SER A 342 -23.63 -8.78 -18.47
C SER A 342 -23.62 -9.74 -17.29
N ILE A 343 -22.43 -10.19 -16.87
CA ILE A 343 -22.27 -10.98 -15.65
C ILE A 343 -21.13 -10.45 -14.78
N MET A 344 -21.36 -10.39 -13.47
CA MET A 344 -20.39 -9.99 -12.46
C MET A 344 -20.23 -11.11 -11.43
N ILE A 345 -19.01 -11.57 -11.19
CA ILE A 345 -18.72 -12.74 -10.34
C ILE A 345 -17.60 -12.40 -9.36
N TYR A 346 -17.85 -12.59 -8.07
CA TYR A 346 -16.82 -12.51 -7.02
C TYR A 346 -16.60 -13.89 -6.36
N PRO A 347 -15.45 -14.55 -6.60
CA PRO A 347 -15.15 -15.87 -6.05
C PRO A 347 -14.77 -15.83 -4.56
N LYS A 348 -14.92 -16.99 -3.90
CA LYS A 348 -14.68 -17.24 -2.46
C LYS A 348 -13.29 -16.78 -2.00
N THR A 349 -13.22 -16.12 -0.84
CA THR A 349 -11.99 -15.82 -0.12
C THR A 349 -11.52 -17.05 0.66
N GLN A 350 -10.61 -17.85 0.08
CA GLN A 350 -9.58 -18.69 0.74
C GLN A 350 -8.87 -19.55 -0.32
N GLY A 351 -8.02 -18.91 -1.14
CA GLY A 351 -6.91 -19.57 -1.83
C GLY A 351 -7.21 -20.55 -2.97
N ASN A 352 -8.47 -20.84 -3.32
CA ASN A 352 -8.81 -21.60 -4.52
C ASN A 352 -9.78 -20.82 -5.40
N TRP A 353 -9.27 -20.38 -6.55
CA TRP A 353 -10.06 -19.77 -7.61
C TRP A 353 -11.03 -20.83 -8.15
N CYS A 354 -12.35 -20.63 -7.99
CA CYS A 354 -13.38 -21.59 -8.46
C CYS A 354 -13.63 -21.50 -9.97
N PHE A 355 -12.58 -21.36 -10.78
CA PHE A 355 -12.69 -21.31 -12.23
C PHE A 355 -12.08 -22.57 -12.85
N GLY A 356 -12.75 -23.71 -12.64
CA GLY A 356 -12.41 -24.95 -13.34
C GLY A 356 -12.88 -24.93 -14.80
N ASN A 357 -12.30 -25.81 -15.63
CA ASN A 357 -12.61 -25.96 -17.06
C ASN A 357 -14.12 -26.06 -17.36
N ASP A 358 -14.91 -26.65 -16.47
CA ASP A 358 -16.36 -26.81 -16.66
C ASP A 358 -17.14 -25.51 -16.44
N ASN A 359 -16.75 -24.65 -15.50
CA ASN A 359 -17.39 -23.34 -15.27
C ASN A 359 -17.09 -22.39 -16.44
N ALA A 360 -15.86 -22.45 -16.97
CA ALA A 360 -15.46 -21.73 -18.16
C ALA A 360 -16.29 -22.11 -19.39
N ARG A 361 -16.61 -23.41 -19.57
CA ARG A 361 -17.46 -23.90 -20.66
C ARG A 361 -18.89 -23.38 -20.58
N GLN A 362 -19.47 -23.31 -19.38
CA GLN A 362 -20.86 -22.86 -19.22
C GLN A 362 -21.02 -21.37 -19.49
N LEU A 363 -20.04 -20.55 -19.07
CA LEU A 363 -20.00 -19.14 -19.47
C LEU A 363 -19.84 -19.02 -21.00
N LYS A 364 -19.05 -19.89 -21.67
CA LYS A 364 -18.83 -19.84 -23.15
C LYS A 364 -20.13 -20.11 -23.91
N ALA A 365 -21.06 -20.83 -23.30
CA ALA A 365 -22.36 -21.11 -23.89
C ALA A 365 -23.30 -19.88 -23.88
N CYS A 366 -22.96 -18.80 -23.17
CA CYS A 366 -23.73 -17.55 -23.14
C CYS A 366 -23.52 -16.75 -24.42
N SER A 367 -24.36 -16.99 -25.42
CA SER A 367 -24.24 -16.48 -26.79
C SER A 367 -24.36 -14.96 -26.92
N ARG A 368 -24.94 -14.28 -25.92
CA ARG A 368 -25.17 -12.82 -25.91
C ARG A 368 -24.33 -12.05 -24.89
N LEU A 369 -23.37 -12.71 -24.24
CA LEU A 369 -22.57 -12.08 -23.18
C LEU A 369 -21.61 -11.04 -23.77
N GLU A 370 -21.86 -9.76 -23.47
CA GLU A 370 -21.06 -8.62 -23.94
C GLU A 370 -20.14 -8.06 -22.84
N GLU A 371 -20.47 -8.29 -21.57
CA GLU A 371 -19.71 -7.78 -20.41
C GLU A 371 -19.50 -8.85 -19.33
N LEU A 372 -18.26 -8.97 -18.86
CA LEU A 372 -17.86 -9.87 -17.79
C LEU A 372 -17.05 -9.09 -16.76
N THR A 373 -17.50 -9.10 -15.51
CA THR A 373 -16.78 -8.54 -14.37
C THR A 373 -16.33 -9.66 -13.43
N VAL A 374 -15.05 -9.68 -13.08
CA VAL A 374 -14.47 -10.71 -12.20
C VAL A 374 -13.77 -10.04 -11.03
N GLY A 375 -14.19 -10.38 -9.81
CA GLY A 375 -13.48 -10.07 -8.58
C GLY A 375 -12.25 -10.95 -8.42
N VAL A 376 -11.08 -10.38 -8.13
CA VAL A 376 -9.84 -11.16 -7.94
C VAL A 376 -9.11 -10.78 -6.66
N ASN A 377 -8.62 -11.77 -5.92
CA ASN A 377 -7.60 -11.50 -4.89
C ASN A 377 -6.25 -11.37 -5.58
N LEU A 378 -5.62 -10.18 -5.50
CA LEU A 378 -4.37 -9.88 -6.22
C LEU A 378 -3.19 -10.77 -5.82
N LEU A 379 -3.30 -11.51 -4.70
CA LEU A 379 -2.28 -12.42 -4.20
C LEU A 379 -2.39 -13.86 -4.77
N ASP A 380 -3.55 -14.25 -5.31
CA ASP A 380 -3.87 -15.65 -5.67
C ASP A 380 -4.16 -15.83 -7.18
N MET A 381 -3.63 -14.95 -8.04
CA MET A 381 -4.05 -14.84 -9.44
C MET A 381 -3.38 -15.87 -10.35
N ASP A 382 -4.18 -16.76 -10.97
CA ASP A 382 -3.81 -17.52 -12.17
C ASP A 382 -4.21 -16.73 -13.44
N MET A 383 -3.23 -16.05 -14.04
CA MET A 383 -3.44 -15.23 -15.24
C MET A 383 -3.75 -16.05 -16.49
N GLU A 384 -3.30 -17.30 -16.58
CA GLU A 384 -3.51 -18.10 -17.79
C GLU A 384 -4.99 -18.46 -17.97
N SER A 385 -5.64 -18.91 -16.90
CA SER A 385 -7.07 -19.27 -16.93
C SER A 385 -7.98 -18.07 -17.21
N LEU A 386 -7.66 -16.89 -16.68
CA LEU A 386 -8.42 -15.66 -16.94
C LEU A 386 -8.24 -15.17 -18.39
N LEU A 387 -7.02 -15.28 -18.93
CA LEU A 387 -6.73 -14.96 -20.33
C LEU A 387 -7.37 -15.97 -21.29
N GLU A 388 -7.43 -17.25 -20.96
CA GLU A 388 -8.11 -18.26 -21.78
C GLU A 388 -9.61 -17.97 -21.91
N VAL A 389 -10.25 -17.53 -20.82
CA VAL A 389 -11.65 -17.08 -20.82
C VAL A 389 -11.80 -15.81 -21.63
N ALA A 390 -10.95 -14.80 -21.43
CA ALA A 390 -11.02 -13.56 -22.20
C ALA A 390 -10.87 -13.80 -23.71
N ASN A 391 -9.94 -14.68 -24.11
CA ASN A 391 -9.59 -14.94 -25.50
C ASN A 391 -10.57 -15.87 -26.23
N SER A 392 -11.42 -16.61 -25.51
CA SER A 392 -12.33 -17.59 -26.12
C SER A 392 -13.75 -17.05 -26.38
N TYR A 393 -14.04 -15.78 -26.06
CA TYR A 393 -15.37 -15.19 -26.19
C TYR A 393 -15.37 -14.09 -27.23
N ALA A 394 -15.65 -14.47 -28.48
CA ALA A 394 -15.69 -13.53 -29.60
C ALA A 394 -16.74 -12.40 -29.46
N GLN A 395 -17.77 -12.58 -28.62
CA GLN A 395 -18.83 -11.60 -28.39
C GLN A 395 -18.57 -10.68 -27.18
N LEU A 396 -17.58 -11.00 -26.35
CA LEU A 396 -17.27 -10.20 -25.17
C LEU A 396 -16.67 -8.85 -25.61
N ARG A 397 -17.29 -7.75 -25.20
CA ARG A 397 -16.84 -6.39 -25.52
C ARG A 397 -16.03 -5.77 -24.39
N THR A 398 -16.37 -6.15 -23.16
CA THR A 398 -15.85 -5.53 -21.95
C THR A 398 -15.51 -6.62 -20.93
N LEU A 399 -14.23 -6.75 -20.59
CA LEU A 399 -13.78 -7.52 -19.43
C LEU A 399 -13.32 -6.54 -18.35
N LYS A 400 -13.90 -6.67 -17.16
CA LYS A 400 -13.64 -5.85 -15.99
C LYS A 400 -13.02 -6.70 -14.89
N ILE A 401 -11.78 -6.41 -14.52
CA ILE A 401 -11.13 -7.08 -13.39
C ILE A 401 -11.19 -6.13 -12.19
N VAL A 402 -11.78 -6.59 -11.09
CA VAL A 402 -11.96 -5.81 -9.86
C VAL A 402 -11.11 -6.45 -8.75
N PRO A 403 -10.04 -5.78 -8.28
CA PRO A 403 -9.25 -6.31 -7.18
C PRO A 403 -10.04 -6.30 -5.86
N ARG A 404 -9.98 -7.40 -5.11
CA ARG A 404 -10.53 -7.55 -3.75
C ARG A 404 -9.43 -7.98 -2.78
N GLY A 405 -9.43 -7.42 -1.58
CA GLY A 405 -8.51 -7.76 -0.49
C GLY A 405 -8.95 -7.11 0.82
N PRO A 406 -8.42 -7.56 1.98
CA PRO A 406 -8.71 -6.92 3.26
C PRO A 406 -8.31 -5.45 3.22
N GLY A 407 -9.26 -4.54 3.46
CA GLY A 407 -9.00 -3.09 3.51
C GLY A 407 -9.17 -2.33 2.18
N ILE A 408 -9.65 -2.96 1.10
CA ILE A 408 -10.01 -2.24 -0.14
C ILE A 408 -11.51 -1.84 -0.07
N PRO A 409 -11.84 -0.55 0.13
CA PRO A 409 -13.24 -0.12 0.15
C PRO A 409 -13.92 -0.30 -1.22
N TRP A 410 -15.21 -0.61 -1.20
CA TRP A 410 -16.07 -0.89 -2.37
C TRP A 410 -16.06 0.17 -3.49
N ASN A 411 -15.56 1.37 -3.19
CA ASN A 411 -15.54 2.52 -4.08
C ASN A 411 -14.22 2.69 -4.88
N LEU A 412 -13.23 1.81 -4.72
CA LEU A 412 -12.03 1.80 -5.56
C LEU A 412 -12.33 1.17 -6.92
N ASN A 413 -12.78 2.01 -7.86
CA ASN A 413 -12.91 1.70 -9.29
C ASN A 413 -11.52 1.56 -9.98
N ALA A 414 -10.61 0.74 -9.45
CA ALA A 414 -9.48 0.24 -10.22
C ALA A 414 -9.98 -0.90 -11.12
N CYS A 415 -10.84 -0.54 -12.07
CA CYS A 415 -11.38 -1.48 -13.05
C CYS A 415 -10.38 -1.54 -14.21
N VAL A 416 -9.66 -2.65 -14.38
CA VAL A 416 -8.95 -2.88 -15.64
C VAL A 416 -10.03 -3.21 -16.66
N VAL A 417 -10.46 -2.21 -17.43
CA VAL A 417 -11.41 -2.36 -18.53
C VAL A 417 -10.61 -2.71 -19.77
N ALA A 418 -10.50 -4.00 -20.07
CA ALA A 418 -9.95 -4.45 -21.33
C ALA A 418 -11.06 -4.42 -22.39
N LYS A 419 -11.00 -3.47 -23.34
CA LYS A 419 -11.69 -3.64 -24.63
C LYS A 419 -10.84 -4.60 -25.46
N LEU A 420 -11.37 -5.78 -25.80
CA LEU A 420 -10.63 -6.87 -26.43
C LEU A 420 -9.88 -6.47 -27.72
N GLY A 421 -10.36 -5.47 -28.46
CA GLY A 421 -9.66 -4.92 -29.64
C GLY A 421 -8.32 -4.23 -29.37
N ILE A 422 -8.01 -3.85 -28.12
CA ILE A 422 -6.72 -3.24 -27.73
C ILE A 422 -5.69 -4.33 -27.38
N LEU A 423 -6.15 -5.50 -26.90
CA LEU A 423 -5.28 -6.64 -26.60
C LEU A 423 -4.71 -7.29 -27.87
N ASP A 424 -5.53 -7.42 -28.92
CA ASP A 424 -5.03 -7.91 -30.22
C ASP A 424 -4.02 -6.95 -30.85
N GLN A 425 -4.16 -5.62 -30.68
CA GLN A 425 -3.18 -4.64 -31.17
C GLN A 425 -1.85 -4.66 -30.41
N LEU A 426 -1.87 -4.99 -29.12
CA LEU A 426 -0.65 -5.22 -28.33
C LEU A 426 0.06 -6.52 -28.72
N MET A 427 -0.68 -7.51 -29.24
CA MET A 427 -0.19 -8.85 -29.56
C MET A 427 0.17 -9.04 -31.05
N SER A 428 -0.33 -8.21 -31.96
CA SER A 428 -0.17 -8.34 -33.43
C SER A 428 0.91 -7.42 -34.05
N ALA A 429 1.74 -6.76 -33.25
CA ALA A 429 2.88 -6.00 -33.76
C ALA A 429 3.83 -6.92 -34.56
N PRO A 430 4.06 -6.67 -35.88
CA PRO A 430 4.81 -7.60 -36.71
C PRO A 430 6.30 -7.57 -36.39
N LYS A 431 6.92 -8.76 -36.36
CA LYS A 431 8.37 -8.94 -36.38
C LYS A 431 8.92 -8.50 -37.75
N SER A 432 9.23 -7.21 -37.93
CA SER A 432 9.77 -6.74 -39.20
C SER A 432 11.29 -6.99 -39.31
N THR A 433 11.65 -7.79 -40.31
CA THR A 433 12.97 -7.86 -40.94
C THR A 433 12.98 -6.95 -42.17
N THR A 434 14.17 -6.46 -42.54
CA THR A 434 14.57 -5.72 -43.76
C THR A 434 14.49 -4.19 -43.85
N GLN A 435 15.54 -3.67 -44.50
CA GLN A 435 16.10 -2.33 -44.61
C GLN A 435 15.24 -1.28 -45.33
N GLY A 436 15.34 -0.02 -44.85
CA GLY A 436 15.10 1.22 -45.62
C GLY A 436 14.59 2.39 -44.74
N PRO A 437 14.69 3.66 -45.17
CA PRO A 437 15.88 4.46 -45.49
C PRO A 437 16.37 5.29 -44.28
N ARG A 438 17.65 5.68 -44.29
CA ARG A 438 18.31 6.46 -43.24
C ARG A 438 17.60 7.80 -42.97
N LEU A 439 16.85 7.88 -41.87
CA LEU A 439 16.64 9.13 -41.15
C LEU A 439 17.82 9.30 -40.18
N GLN A 440 18.51 10.44 -40.27
CA GLN A 440 19.65 10.79 -39.43
C GLN A 440 19.20 10.90 -37.97
N ALA A 441 19.23 9.79 -37.24
CA ALA A 441 19.30 9.80 -35.80
C ALA A 441 20.63 10.46 -35.41
N GLY A 442 20.55 11.65 -34.81
CA GLY A 442 21.69 12.29 -34.19
C GLY A 442 22.35 11.29 -33.24
N ARG A 443 23.58 10.89 -33.55
CA ARG A 443 24.42 10.09 -32.67
C ARG A 443 24.58 10.86 -31.36
N LEU A 444 23.83 10.47 -30.33
CA LEU A 444 24.33 10.62 -28.97
C LEU A 444 25.57 9.74 -28.89
N SER A 445 26.73 10.40 -28.98
CA SER A 445 28.03 9.75 -28.89
C SER A 445 28.11 8.91 -27.61
N ARG A 446 28.87 7.81 -27.62
CA ARG A 446 29.21 7.07 -26.38
C ARG A 446 29.81 7.99 -25.29
N GLN A 447 30.39 9.12 -25.68
CA GLN A 447 30.84 10.18 -24.78
C GLN A 447 29.70 10.90 -24.04
N SER A 448 28.49 10.96 -24.59
CA SER A 448 27.30 11.57 -23.96
C SER A 448 26.72 10.70 -22.83
N VAL A 449 26.78 9.37 -22.98
CA VAL A 449 26.41 8.42 -21.92
C VAL A 449 27.51 8.35 -20.86
N GLN A 450 28.79 8.45 -21.24
CA GLN A 450 29.91 8.52 -20.29
C GLN A 450 30.00 9.87 -19.54
N LYS A 451 29.61 11.00 -20.15
CA LYS A 451 29.60 12.31 -19.47
C LYS A 451 28.53 12.44 -18.38
N LEU A 452 27.44 11.66 -18.44
CA LEU A 452 26.46 11.59 -17.35
C LEU A 452 26.98 10.83 -16.13
N ALA A 453 27.99 9.96 -16.31
CA ALA A 453 28.58 9.15 -15.25
C ALA A 453 29.77 9.81 -14.53
N SER A 454 30.37 10.88 -15.07
CA SER A 454 31.67 11.39 -14.60
C SER A 454 31.64 12.79 -13.98
N GLY A 455 30.50 13.27 -13.48
CA GLY A 455 30.44 14.62 -12.90
C GLY A 455 29.19 15.03 -12.12
N ARG A 456 28.31 14.11 -11.75
CA ARG A 456 27.14 14.43 -10.92
C ARG A 456 27.56 14.50 -9.44
N ARG A 457 27.35 15.66 -8.81
CA ARG A 457 27.27 15.72 -7.34
C ARG A 457 26.17 14.74 -6.93
N TYR A 458 26.47 13.76 -6.09
CA TYR A 458 25.45 12.91 -5.49
C TYR A 458 24.49 13.79 -4.68
N ALA A 459 23.31 14.08 -5.23
CA ALA A 459 22.29 14.85 -4.53
C ALA A 459 21.63 13.92 -3.50
N SER A 460 22.17 13.91 -2.28
CA SER A 460 21.57 13.24 -1.14
C SER A 460 20.45 14.11 -0.58
N PHE A 461 19.22 13.61 -0.52
CA PHE A 461 18.09 14.29 0.13
C PHE A 461 17.96 13.94 1.62
N TYR A 462 19.05 13.48 2.23
CA TYR A 462 19.12 13.21 3.67
C TYR A 462 19.04 14.50 4.48
N ASN A 463 18.08 14.58 5.41
CA ASN A 463 17.91 15.70 6.31
C ASN A 463 18.60 15.41 7.66
N GLN A 464 19.77 16.03 7.89
CA GLN A 464 20.57 15.81 9.09
C GLN A 464 19.90 16.33 10.37
N ASP A 465 19.25 17.49 10.28
CA ASP A 465 18.59 18.12 11.42
C ASP A 465 17.41 17.26 11.92
N VAL A 466 16.58 16.78 10.98
CA VAL A 466 15.45 15.90 11.31
C VAL A 466 15.91 14.54 11.81
N ALA A 467 17.06 14.05 11.34
CA ALA A 467 17.65 12.82 11.84
C ALA A 467 18.20 12.94 13.28
N GLY A 468 18.29 14.17 13.82
CA GLY A 468 18.69 14.41 15.21
C GLY A 468 20.11 13.98 15.51
N LEU A 469 21.03 14.23 14.57
CA LEU A 469 22.46 13.95 14.73
C LEU A 469 23.15 15.06 15.54
N SER A 470 24.10 14.70 16.41
CA SER A 470 25.08 15.66 16.90
C SER A 470 26.06 16.08 15.79
N GLU A 471 26.84 17.14 16.01
CA GLU A 471 27.88 17.57 15.06
C GLU A 471 28.92 16.47 14.81
N ASP A 472 29.32 15.74 15.85
CA ASP A 472 30.25 14.61 15.75
C ASP A 472 29.62 13.44 14.96
N GLU A 473 28.35 13.10 15.23
CA GLU A 473 27.62 12.04 14.52
C GLU A 473 27.43 12.41 13.03
N ALA A 474 27.14 13.68 12.74
CA ALA A 474 27.01 14.20 11.39
C ALA A 474 28.34 14.18 10.62
N SER A 475 29.42 14.63 11.27
CA SER A 475 30.78 14.62 10.70
C SER A 475 31.26 13.20 10.41
N PHE A 476 31.01 12.27 11.34
CA PHE A 476 31.30 10.85 11.14
C PHE A 476 30.53 10.30 9.94
N ARG A 477 29.21 10.52 9.87
CA ARG A 477 28.38 10.08 8.75
C ARG A 477 28.87 10.65 7.43
N GLU A 478 29.25 11.93 7.38
CA GLU A 478 29.77 12.59 6.18
C GLU A 478 31.07 11.95 5.70
N ALA A 479 32.00 11.65 6.61
CA ALA A 479 33.24 10.96 6.28
C ALA A 479 32.98 9.58 5.66
N VAL A 480 32.09 8.78 6.25
CA VAL A 480 31.73 7.46 5.71
C VAL A 480 30.97 7.58 4.40
N THR A 481 30.07 8.55 4.26
CA THR A 481 29.33 8.80 3.02
C THR A 481 30.28 9.19 1.89
N THR A 482 31.27 10.04 2.18
CA THR A 482 32.28 10.46 1.21
C THR A 482 33.09 9.26 0.70
N PHE A 483 33.56 8.41 1.62
CA PHE A 483 34.21 7.14 1.25
C PHE A 483 33.28 6.24 0.42
N ALA A 484 32.04 6.03 0.87
CA ALA A 484 31.09 5.16 0.19
C ALA A 484 30.81 5.66 -1.24
N GLN A 485 30.65 6.97 -1.45
CA GLN A 485 30.42 7.54 -2.78
C GLN A 485 31.65 7.52 -3.69
N LYS A 486 32.84 7.68 -3.11
CA LYS A 486 34.10 7.71 -3.88
C LYS A 486 34.60 6.32 -4.23
N ASP A 487 34.59 5.39 -3.27
CA ASP A 487 35.32 4.13 -3.36
C ASP A 487 34.38 2.92 -3.56
N VAL A 488 33.11 3.00 -3.11
CA VAL A 488 32.16 1.88 -3.17
C VAL A 488 31.14 2.04 -4.31
N ALA A 489 30.42 3.16 -4.38
CA ALA A 489 29.32 3.39 -5.31
C ALA A 489 29.69 3.18 -6.79
N PRO A 490 30.87 3.62 -7.28
CA PRO A 490 31.27 3.42 -8.68
C PRO A 490 31.44 1.94 -9.07
N ARG A 491 31.64 1.05 -8.09
CA ARG A 491 31.90 -0.37 -8.31
C ARG A 491 30.65 -1.23 -8.12
N ALA A 492 29.59 -0.68 -7.53
CA ALA A 492 28.42 -1.44 -7.07
C ALA A 492 27.70 -2.21 -8.20
N ALA A 493 27.70 -1.70 -9.44
CA ALA A 493 27.09 -2.39 -10.57
C ALA A 493 27.92 -3.64 -10.99
N ASP A 494 29.24 -3.50 -11.04
CA ASP A 494 30.14 -4.61 -11.40
C ASP A 494 30.21 -5.68 -10.31
N ILE A 495 30.15 -5.27 -9.03
CA ILE A 495 30.06 -6.16 -7.87
C ILE A 495 28.82 -7.07 -7.98
N ASP A 496 27.66 -6.49 -8.27
CA ASP A 496 26.39 -7.23 -8.40
C ASP A 496 26.39 -8.15 -9.63
N LYS A 497 26.81 -7.61 -10.78
CA LYS A 497 26.84 -8.34 -12.06
C LYS A 497 27.76 -9.56 -12.00
N ASN A 498 28.99 -9.36 -11.53
CA ASN A 498 29.99 -10.42 -11.51
C ASN A 498 29.87 -11.30 -10.26
N ASN A 499 29.08 -10.88 -9.27
CA ASN A 499 28.97 -11.55 -7.99
C ASN A 499 30.35 -11.76 -7.36
N VAL A 500 31.14 -10.69 -7.18
CA VAL A 500 32.49 -10.75 -6.57
C VAL A 500 32.71 -9.54 -5.65
N PHE A 501 33.18 -9.80 -4.43
CA PHE A 501 33.59 -8.74 -3.49
C PHE A 501 34.98 -8.16 -3.87
N PRO A 502 35.17 -6.84 -3.95
CA PRO A 502 36.49 -6.24 -4.15
C PRO A 502 37.30 -6.28 -2.85
N LYS A 503 38.31 -7.17 -2.78
CA LYS A 503 39.07 -7.48 -1.56
C LYS A 503 39.73 -6.24 -0.93
N GLU A 504 40.15 -5.29 -1.75
CA GLU A 504 40.81 -4.05 -1.32
C GLU A 504 39.91 -3.12 -0.49
N LEU A 505 38.58 -3.34 -0.50
CA LEU A 505 37.67 -2.55 0.34
C LEU A 505 37.81 -2.88 1.83
N TYR A 506 38.28 -4.08 2.22
CA TYR A 506 38.50 -4.41 3.63
C TYR A 506 39.61 -3.56 4.25
N PRO A 507 40.85 -3.56 3.71
CA PRO A 507 41.90 -2.66 4.20
C PRO A 507 41.47 -1.19 4.19
N ALA A 508 40.81 -0.72 3.13
CA ALA A 508 40.35 0.67 3.06
C ALA A 508 39.33 1.03 4.16
N MET A 509 38.41 0.12 4.50
CA MET A 509 37.51 0.29 5.66
C MET A 509 38.26 0.19 6.99
N GLY A 510 39.31 -0.62 7.06
CA GLY A 510 40.19 -0.78 8.22
C GLY A 510 41.00 0.49 8.52
N ASP A 511 41.56 1.14 7.50
CA ASP A 511 42.29 2.41 7.60
C ASP A 511 41.42 3.55 8.14
N MET A 512 40.11 3.50 7.87
CA MET A 512 39.13 4.42 8.43
C MET A 512 38.65 4.05 9.85
N GLY A 513 39.04 2.87 10.35
CA GLY A 513 38.60 2.32 11.64
C GLY A 513 37.19 1.71 11.64
N LEU A 514 36.52 1.62 10.49
CA LEU A 514 35.12 1.17 10.41
C LEU A 514 34.93 -0.29 10.82
N LEU A 515 35.94 -1.13 10.58
CA LEU A 515 35.89 -2.57 10.90
C LEU A 515 35.96 -2.85 12.40
N GLY A 516 36.50 -1.91 13.19
CA GLY A 516 36.63 -1.98 14.65
C GLY A 516 35.80 -0.93 15.40
N ILE A 517 34.68 -0.48 14.82
CA ILE A 517 33.94 0.69 15.30
C ILE A 517 33.49 0.60 16.77
N THR A 518 32.99 -0.56 17.21
CA THR A 518 32.57 -0.80 18.60
C THR A 518 33.66 -1.41 19.47
N VAL A 519 34.88 -1.53 18.97
CA VAL A 519 35.98 -2.18 19.70
C VAL A 519 36.79 -1.14 20.45
N SER A 520 37.20 -1.46 21.67
CA SER A 520 38.08 -0.61 22.47
C SER A 520 39.36 -0.17 21.72
N PRO A 521 39.82 1.08 21.89
CA PRO A 521 41.11 1.55 21.38
C PRO A 521 42.32 0.70 21.78
N LYS A 522 42.24 -0.08 22.88
CA LYS A 522 43.27 -1.07 23.26
C LYS A 522 43.64 -2.00 22.10
N TYR A 523 42.65 -2.35 21.26
CA TYR A 523 42.80 -3.27 20.14
C TYR A 523 42.79 -2.55 18.79
N ASN A 524 43.12 -1.25 18.77
CA ASN A 524 43.06 -0.39 17.58
C ASN A 524 41.65 -0.12 17.03
N GLY A 525 40.61 -0.31 17.85
CA GLY A 525 39.23 0.06 17.50
C GLY A 525 38.89 1.53 17.82
N LEU A 526 37.72 2.00 17.39
CA LEU A 526 37.29 3.39 17.59
C LEU A 526 36.62 3.64 18.96
N GLY A 527 36.18 2.59 19.65
CA GLY A 527 35.49 2.70 20.93
C GLY A 527 34.14 3.43 20.88
N LEU A 528 33.50 3.47 19.70
CA LEU A 528 32.21 4.12 19.49
C LEU A 528 31.03 3.18 19.78
N GLY A 529 29.83 3.75 19.84
CA GLY A 529 28.59 3.00 20.06
C GLY A 529 28.01 2.34 18.80
N TYR A 530 26.96 1.54 19.00
CA TYR A 530 26.16 0.93 17.95
C TYR A 530 25.43 1.95 17.10
N PHE A 531 25.19 3.18 17.59
CA PHE A 531 24.65 4.25 16.76
C PHE A 531 25.61 4.64 15.63
N HIS A 532 26.90 4.80 15.92
CA HIS A 532 27.90 5.08 14.88
C HIS A 532 28.07 3.89 13.93
N HIS A 533 27.99 2.66 14.45
CA HIS A 533 27.99 1.45 13.64
C HIS A 533 26.81 1.41 12.66
N LEU A 534 25.62 1.75 13.13
CA LEU A 534 24.42 1.87 12.31
C LEU A 534 24.59 2.96 11.23
N LEU A 535 25.13 4.13 11.56
CA LEU A 535 25.38 5.21 10.58
C LEU A 535 26.33 4.75 9.47
N ALA A 536 27.38 3.99 9.82
CA ALA A 536 28.29 3.42 8.83
C ALA A 536 27.59 2.39 7.93
N MET A 537 26.78 1.51 8.53
CA MET A 537 25.97 0.53 7.80
C MET A 537 25.01 1.22 6.82
N GLU A 538 24.31 2.27 7.24
CA GLU A 538 23.39 3.05 6.38
C GLU A 538 24.13 3.71 5.21
N ALA A 539 25.24 4.40 5.47
CA ALA A 539 26.02 5.08 4.44
C ALA A 539 26.60 4.11 3.39
N LEU A 540 27.15 2.97 3.83
CA LEU A 540 27.66 1.94 2.92
C LEU A 540 26.53 1.29 2.11
N SER A 541 25.36 1.08 2.72
CA SER A 541 24.22 0.43 2.07
C SER A 541 23.60 1.30 0.98
N ALA A 542 23.66 2.63 1.14
CA ALA A 542 23.26 3.57 0.09
C ALA A 542 24.16 3.47 -1.16
N ALA A 543 25.43 3.11 -0.99
CA ALA A 543 26.35 2.88 -2.11
C ALA A 543 26.20 1.47 -2.70
N SER A 544 26.23 0.43 -1.85
CA SER A 544 26.09 -0.97 -2.27
C SER A 544 25.60 -1.85 -1.12
N GLY A 545 24.41 -2.45 -1.27
CA GLY A 545 23.86 -3.40 -0.29
C GLY A 545 24.81 -4.57 -0.01
N SER A 546 25.41 -5.16 -1.06
CA SER A 546 26.36 -6.27 -0.94
C SER A 546 27.62 -5.94 -0.11
N VAL A 547 28.20 -4.76 -0.31
CA VAL A 547 29.38 -4.34 0.46
C VAL A 547 29.01 -4.12 1.92
N ALA A 548 27.88 -3.46 2.17
CA ALA A 548 27.40 -3.22 3.52
C ALA A 548 27.03 -4.51 4.26
N LEU A 549 26.41 -5.50 3.60
CA LEU A 549 26.13 -6.80 4.21
C LEU A 549 27.41 -7.52 4.65
N SER A 550 28.43 -7.50 3.79
CA SER A 550 29.74 -8.11 4.08
C SER A 550 30.46 -7.38 5.22
N TYR A 551 30.35 -6.05 5.25
CA TYR A 551 30.81 -5.20 6.35
C TYR A 551 30.08 -5.53 7.67
N GLY A 552 28.75 -5.64 7.66
CA GLY A 552 27.95 -5.97 8.85
C GLY A 552 28.26 -7.36 9.40
N ALA A 553 28.46 -8.34 8.53
CA ALA A 553 28.91 -9.68 8.93
C ALA A 553 30.29 -9.65 9.60
N HIS A 554 31.22 -8.87 9.05
CA HIS A 554 32.56 -8.71 9.60
C HIS A 554 32.56 -7.97 10.95
N SER A 555 32.12 -6.72 10.93
CA SER A 555 32.27 -5.77 12.03
C SER A 555 31.34 -6.06 13.21
N ASN A 556 30.12 -6.55 12.95
CA ASN A 556 29.17 -6.90 14.00
C ASN A 556 29.16 -8.41 14.30
N LEU A 557 28.94 -9.28 13.32
CA LEU A 557 28.74 -10.69 13.63
C LEU A 557 30.01 -11.37 14.13
N CYS A 558 31.17 -11.05 13.57
CA CYS A 558 32.44 -11.62 13.99
C CYS A 558 33.14 -10.75 15.04
N VAL A 559 33.52 -9.51 14.67
CA VAL A 559 34.36 -8.64 15.50
C VAL A 559 33.69 -8.28 16.83
N ASN A 560 32.42 -7.83 16.82
CA ASN A 560 31.72 -7.49 18.06
C ASN A 560 31.53 -8.72 18.99
N GLN A 561 31.30 -9.91 18.44
CA GLN A 561 31.18 -11.13 19.26
C GLN A 561 32.50 -11.52 19.94
N ILE A 562 33.62 -11.48 19.21
CA ILE A 562 34.95 -11.72 19.79
C ILE A 562 35.28 -10.64 20.83
N HIS A 563 34.93 -9.37 20.55
CA HIS A 563 35.19 -8.29 21.51
C HIS A 563 34.42 -8.46 22.82
N ARG A 564 33.17 -8.94 22.76
CA ARG A 564 32.30 -9.10 23.93
C ARG A 564 32.59 -10.36 24.74
N TRP A 565 32.90 -11.47 24.07
CA TRP A 565 32.97 -12.79 24.70
C TRP A 565 34.36 -13.42 24.69
N GLY A 566 35.32 -12.82 23.97
CA GLY A 566 36.69 -13.29 23.93
C GLY A 566 37.38 -13.15 25.27
N THR A 567 38.30 -14.06 25.56
CA THR A 567 39.33 -13.84 26.58
C THR A 567 40.30 -12.75 26.10
N GLU A 568 41.10 -12.17 27.00
CA GLU A 568 42.10 -11.17 26.58
C GLU A 568 43.08 -11.73 25.55
N ALA A 569 43.53 -12.98 25.70
CA ALA A 569 44.39 -13.65 24.73
C ALA A 569 43.71 -13.81 23.35
N GLN A 570 42.42 -14.17 23.32
CA GLN A 570 41.66 -14.26 22.07
C GLN A 570 41.51 -12.87 21.41
N LYS A 571 41.22 -11.83 22.20
CA LYS A 571 41.09 -10.47 21.68
C LYS A 571 42.41 -9.96 21.09
N GLU A 572 43.52 -10.16 21.79
CA GLU A 572 44.85 -9.76 21.33
C GLU A 572 45.26 -10.51 20.06
N LYS A 573 44.89 -11.80 19.93
CA LYS A 573 45.17 -12.60 18.75
C LYS A 573 44.32 -12.22 17.54
N TYR A 574 43.00 -12.10 17.71
CA TYR A 574 42.07 -12.06 16.58
C TYR A 574 41.60 -10.66 16.20
N LEU A 575 41.47 -9.71 17.14
CA LEU A 575 40.90 -8.40 16.84
C LEU A 575 41.81 -7.54 15.95
N PRO A 576 43.12 -7.39 16.20
CA PRO A 576 43.97 -6.51 15.40
C PRO A 576 43.94 -6.80 13.88
N PRO A 577 44.14 -8.04 13.39
CA PRO A 577 44.09 -8.32 11.95
C PRO A 577 42.68 -8.20 11.36
N LEU A 578 41.62 -8.44 12.16
CA LEU A 578 40.24 -8.20 11.73
C LEU A 578 39.94 -6.69 11.61
N ILE A 579 40.51 -5.86 12.47
CA ILE A 579 40.27 -4.41 12.49
C ILE A 579 41.05 -3.72 11.38
N SER A 580 42.26 -4.16 11.07
CA SER A 580 43.03 -3.66 9.93
C SER A 580 42.42 -4.04 8.58
N GLY A 581 41.56 -5.06 8.53
CA GLY A 581 41.02 -5.61 7.29
C GLY A 581 41.97 -6.56 6.55
N GLU A 582 43.08 -6.94 7.18
CA GLU A 582 43.97 -8.01 6.69
C GLU A 582 43.25 -9.36 6.72
N HIS A 583 42.49 -9.61 7.79
CA HIS A 583 41.62 -10.77 7.93
C HIS A 583 40.17 -10.39 7.70
N VAL A 584 39.39 -11.31 7.14
CA VAL A 584 37.93 -11.19 7.02
C VAL A 584 37.24 -12.08 8.05
N GLY A 585 36.22 -11.54 8.69
CA GLY A 585 35.40 -12.20 9.70
C GLY A 585 34.07 -12.73 9.14
N ALA A 586 33.63 -13.87 9.66
CA ALA A 586 32.29 -14.42 9.44
C ALA A 586 31.69 -15.01 10.73
N LEU A 587 30.38 -15.27 10.71
CA LEU A 587 29.69 -15.98 11.77
C LEU A 587 28.82 -17.09 11.18
N ALA A 588 28.86 -18.27 11.79
CA ALA A 588 28.18 -19.47 11.31
C ALA A 588 27.27 -20.10 12.38
N MET A 589 25.97 -19.80 12.27
CA MET A 589 24.93 -20.37 13.12
C MET A 589 23.97 -21.30 12.34
N SER A 590 23.56 -20.88 11.15
CA SER A 590 22.51 -21.53 10.35
C SER A 590 23.01 -22.80 9.65
N GLU A 591 22.09 -23.73 9.43
CA GLU A 591 22.32 -25.01 8.75
C GLU A 591 21.19 -25.28 7.76
N PRO A 592 21.33 -26.24 6.82
CA PRO A 592 20.26 -26.55 5.85
C PRO A 592 18.92 -26.89 6.53
N GLY A 593 18.95 -27.54 7.70
CA GLY A 593 17.78 -27.88 8.49
C GLY A 593 17.42 -26.90 9.62
N SER A 594 18.21 -25.84 9.82
CA SER A 594 18.10 -24.97 11.01
C SER A 594 18.40 -23.51 10.65
N GLY A 595 17.35 -22.79 10.22
CA GLY A 595 17.37 -21.33 10.02
C GLY A 595 16.67 -20.60 11.17
N SER A 596 15.35 -20.43 11.05
CA SER A 596 14.51 -19.82 12.09
C SER A 596 14.57 -20.57 13.43
N ASP A 597 14.60 -21.91 13.39
CA ASP A 597 14.86 -22.76 14.56
C ASP A 597 16.37 -23.01 14.72
N VAL A 598 17.14 -21.95 14.92
CA VAL A 598 18.61 -22.00 14.98
C VAL A 598 19.14 -22.94 16.07
N VAL A 599 18.38 -23.15 17.16
CA VAL A 599 18.81 -23.99 18.29
C VAL A 599 18.76 -25.49 17.98
N SER A 600 18.06 -25.89 16.91
CA SER A 600 17.99 -27.27 16.41
C SER A 600 19.22 -27.71 15.62
N MET A 601 20.22 -26.82 15.48
CA MET A 601 21.50 -27.09 14.82
C MET A 601 22.12 -28.44 15.21
N LYS A 602 22.77 -29.09 14.27
CA LYS A 602 23.28 -30.45 14.36
C LYS A 602 24.80 -30.56 14.24
N LEU A 603 25.50 -29.52 13.79
CA LEU A 603 26.97 -29.52 13.76
C LEU A 603 27.50 -29.97 15.12
N LYS A 604 28.21 -31.11 15.16
CA LYS A 604 28.68 -31.73 16.40
C LYS A 604 30.08 -31.25 16.72
N ALA A 605 30.38 -30.98 17.99
CA ALA A 605 31.73 -30.74 18.49
C ALA A 605 32.07 -31.82 19.53
N GLU A 606 32.85 -32.81 19.13
CA GLU A 606 33.24 -33.92 20.00
C GLU A 606 34.52 -33.59 20.76
N LYS A 607 34.49 -33.73 22.09
CA LYS A 607 35.67 -33.50 22.94
C LYS A 607 36.75 -34.52 22.63
N VAL A 608 37.97 -34.05 22.36
CA VAL A 608 39.18 -34.85 22.18
C VAL A 608 40.31 -34.29 23.04
N GLU A 609 41.48 -34.95 23.02
CA GLU A 609 42.67 -34.39 23.67
C GLU A 609 43.03 -33.04 23.03
N GLY A 610 43.25 -32.01 23.86
CA GLY A 610 43.63 -30.66 23.42
C GLY A 610 42.52 -29.79 22.83
N GLY A 611 41.30 -30.31 22.59
CA GLY A 611 40.21 -29.51 22.02
C GLY A 611 39.00 -30.30 21.56
N TYR A 612 38.47 -29.97 20.38
CA TYR A 612 37.26 -30.56 19.81
C TYR A 612 37.43 -30.93 18.34
N LYS A 613 36.76 -31.99 17.91
CA LYS A 613 36.55 -32.31 16.49
C LYS A 613 35.14 -31.90 16.06
N LEU A 614 35.05 -30.99 15.10
CA LEU A 614 33.80 -30.54 14.53
C LEU A 614 33.44 -31.39 13.30
N ASN A 615 32.20 -31.87 13.25
CA ASN A 615 31.69 -32.71 12.17
C ASN A 615 30.27 -32.30 11.75
N GLY A 616 30.10 -31.98 10.46
CA GLY A 616 28.85 -31.52 9.86
C GLY A 616 29.05 -30.30 8.97
N ASN A 617 28.01 -29.49 8.80
CA ASN A 617 28.04 -28.32 7.93
C ASN A 617 27.32 -27.11 8.54
N LYS A 618 27.60 -25.94 7.97
CA LYS A 618 26.85 -24.68 8.17
C LYS A 618 26.45 -24.13 6.81
N PHE A 619 25.36 -23.38 6.74
CA PHE A 619 24.81 -22.91 5.46
C PHE A 619 24.34 -21.47 5.56
N TRP A 620 24.33 -20.75 4.42
CA TRP A 620 24.03 -19.32 4.33
C TRP A 620 25.08 -18.40 4.98
N ILE A 621 26.36 -18.80 4.99
CA ILE A 621 27.39 -18.06 5.72
C ILE A 621 27.94 -16.92 4.87
N THR A 622 27.53 -15.69 5.21
CA THR A 622 28.11 -14.46 4.65
C THR A 622 29.60 -14.37 4.97
N ASN A 623 30.39 -13.95 3.98
CA ASN A 623 31.86 -13.96 3.95
C ASN A 623 32.50 -15.35 4.02
N GLY A 624 31.73 -16.44 4.08
CA GLY A 624 32.23 -17.81 4.29
C GLY A 624 33.44 -18.19 3.44
N PRO A 625 33.39 -18.05 2.09
CA PRO A 625 34.49 -18.43 1.20
C PRO A 625 35.80 -17.64 1.38
N ILE A 626 35.72 -16.45 1.97
CA ILE A 626 36.84 -15.49 2.05
C ILE A 626 37.29 -15.21 3.49
N ALA A 627 36.55 -15.71 4.49
CA ALA A 627 36.84 -15.45 5.88
C ALA A 627 38.13 -16.16 6.33
N ASN A 628 38.92 -15.45 7.12
CA ASN A 628 40.08 -16.00 7.84
C ASN A 628 39.68 -16.48 9.23
N THR A 629 38.76 -15.76 9.88
CA THR A 629 38.31 -16.02 11.25
C THR A 629 36.79 -16.14 11.28
N LEU A 630 36.27 -17.21 11.86
CA LEU A 630 34.84 -17.50 11.90
C LEU A 630 34.38 -17.77 13.34
N VAL A 631 33.27 -17.18 13.75
CA VAL A 631 32.56 -17.58 14.98
C VAL A 631 31.55 -18.67 14.64
N VAL A 632 31.79 -19.90 15.07
CA VAL A 632 30.99 -21.09 14.72
C VAL A 632 30.27 -21.64 15.95
N TYR A 633 28.97 -21.94 15.81
CA TYR A 633 28.18 -22.56 16.88
C TYR A 633 27.97 -24.06 16.60
N ALA A 634 28.32 -24.91 17.57
CA ALA A 634 28.20 -26.37 17.46
C ALA A 634 27.66 -27.01 18.75
N LYS A 635 27.10 -28.21 18.64
CA LYS A 635 26.60 -29.02 19.75
C LYS A 635 27.73 -29.83 20.38
N THR A 636 28.14 -29.44 21.57
CA THR A 636 29.02 -30.23 22.44
C THR A 636 28.23 -31.29 23.21
N GLU A 637 26.95 -31.01 23.52
CA GLU A 637 26.03 -31.96 24.15
C GLU A 637 24.67 -31.98 23.44
N PRO A 638 24.51 -32.74 22.34
CA PRO A 638 23.30 -32.73 21.52
C PRO A 638 21.99 -32.94 22.30
N ALA A 639 22.01 -33.84 23.29
CA ALA A 639 20.85 -34.17 24.11
C ALA A 639 20.34 -33.02 25.00
N LYS A 640 21.18 -32.00 25.29
CA LYS A 640 20.81 -30.86 26.14
C LYS A 640 20.12 -29.71 25.40
N GLY A 641 19.81 -29.87 24.11
CA GLY A 641 19.12 -28.84 23.33
C GLY A 641 19.93 -27.53 23.31
N SER A 642 19.31 -26.39 23.61
CA SER A 642 20.00 -25.08 23.63
C SER A 642 21.12 -25.01 24.69
N LYS A 643 21.03 -25.81 25.77
CA LYS A 643 22.04 -25.88 26.83
C LYS A 643 23.23 -26.78 26.48
N GLY A 644 23.30 -27.27 25.25
CA GLY A 644 24.40 -28.10 24.75
C GLY A 644 25.16 -27.46 23.59
N ILE A 645 24.99 -26.15 23.36
CA ILE A 645 25.62 -25.39 22.28
C ILE A 645 26.84 -24.66 22.82
N THR A 646 27.96 -24.73 22.10
CA THR A 646 29.21 -23.99 22.38
C THR A 646 29.58 -23.14 21.16
N ALA A 647 30.14 -21.96 21.41
CA ALA A 647 30.69 -21.09 20.36
C ALA A 647 32.20 -21.31 20.25
N PHE A 648 32.72 -21.32 19.03
CA PHE A 648 34.12 -21.55 18.72
C PHE A 648 34.64 -20.46 17.78
N ILE A 649 35.90 -20.08 17.93
CA ILE A 649 36.64 -19.35 16.89
C ILE A 649 37.32 -20.40 16.00
N VAL A 650 37.01 -20.40 14.70
CA VAL A 650 37.60 -21.30 13.71
C VAL A 650 38.42 -20.49 12.73
N GLU A 651 39.64 -20.93 12.44
CA GLU A 651 40.48 -20.34 11.40
C GLU A 651 40.36 -21.14 10.11
N ASN A 652 40.44 -20.48 8.96
CA ASN A 652 40.32 -21.15 7.67
C ASN A 652 41.47 -22.12 7.32
N THR A 653 42.56 -22.09 8.10
CA THR A 653 43.71 -22.98 8.00
C THR A 653 43.55 -24.27 8.81
N PHE A 654 42.52 -24.39 9.64
CA PHE A 654 42.34 -25.57 10.48
C PHE A 654 42.05 -26.80 9.63
N SER A 655 42.79 -27.88 9.89
CA SER A 655 42.63 -29.15 9.17
C SER A 655 41.21 -29.67 9.33
N GLY A 656 40.56 -30.07 8.23
CA GLY A 656 39.18 -30.55 8.21
C GLY A 656 38.13 -29.46 7.98
N PHE A 657 38.52 -28.18 7.92
CA PHE A 657 37.63 -27.09 7.50
C PHE A 657 37.72 -26.85 5.99
N SER A 658 36.58 -26.71 5.33
CA SER A 658 36.51 -26.27 3.93
C SER A 658 35.21 -25.51 3.64
N THR A 659 35.09 -24.93 2.45
CA THR A 659 33.90 -24.18 2.03
C THR A 659 33.31 -24.75 0.75
N GLY A 660 31.98 -24.72 0.66
CA GLY A 660 31.26 -25.11 -0.55
C GLY A 660 31.28 -24.02 -1.63
N GLN A 661 30.64 -24.30 -2.76
CA GLN A 661 30.52 -23.32 -3.83
C GLN A 661 29.75 -22.08 -3.36
N LYS A 662 30.19 -20.91 -3.81
CA LYS A 662 29.48 -19.65 -3.61
C LYS A 662 28.06 -19.72 -4.24
N LEU A 663 27.07 -19.24 -3.49
CA LEU A 663 25.66 -19.25 -3.89
C LEU A 663 25.34 -18.16 -4.93
N ASP A 664 24.47 -18.53 -5.89
CA ASP A 664 23.89 -17.62 -6.87
C ASP A 664 22.58 -17.03 -6.33
N LYS A 665 22.66 -15.82 -5.77
CA LYS A 665 21.55 -15.20 -5.01
C LYS A 665 20.76 -14.22 -5.88
N PHE A 666 19.49 -14.03 -5.52
CA PHE A 666 18.61 -13.00 -6.12
C PHE A 666 19.18 -11.58 -5.96
N GLY A 667 19.53 -11.21 -4.72
CA GLY A 667 20.17 -9.94 -4.39
C GLY A 667 21.37 -10.14 -3.48
N MET A 668 22.00 -9.04 -3.08
CA MET A 668 23.23 -9.02 -2.30
C MET A 668 24.37 -9.78 -2.99
N ARG A 669 24.38 -9.71 -4.32
CA ARG A 669 25.39 -10.33 -5.18
C ARG A 669 26.69 -9.56 -5.05
N GLY A 670 27.78 -10.28 -4.82
CA GLY A 670 29.07 -9.71 -4.43
C GLY A 670 29.29 -9.65 -2.92
N SER A 671 28.30 -10.01 -2.10
CA SER A 671 28.55 -10.47 -0.74
C SER A 671 28.70 -11.99 -0.78
N ASP A 672 29.89 -12.50 -0.47
CA ASP A 672 30.19 -13.92 -0.64
C ASP A 672 29.36 -14.75 0.36
N THR A 673 28.72 -15.82 -0.10
CA THR A 673 27.90 -16.68 0.76
C THR A 673 28.06 -18.12 0.31
N SER A 674 28.35 -19.02 1.24
CA SER A 674 28.51 -20.44 0.95
C SER A 674 28.06 -21.33 2.11
N GLU A 675 28.09 -22.62 1.83
CA GLU A 675 28.21 -23.65 2.84
C GLU A 675 29.63 -23.64 3.46
N LEU A 676 29.73 -24.03 4.73
CA LEU A 676 30.97 -24.42 5.40
C LEU A 676 30.89 -25.91 5.74
N ILE A 677 31.98 -26.62 5.55
CA ILE A 677 32.07 -28.07 5.73
C ILE A 677 33.14 -28.35 6.78
N PHE A 678 32.79 -29.19 7.75
CA PHE A 678 33.66 -29.61 8.84
C PHE A 678 33.74 -31.14 8.84
N GLU A 679 34.91 -31.67 8.50
CA GLU A 679 35.21 -33.11 8.45
C GLU A 679 36.37 -33.39 9.39
N ASP A 680 36.07 -33.90 10.58
CA ASP A 680 37.02 -34.04 11.68
C ASP A 680 37.85 -32.77 11.94
N CYS A 681 37.20 -31.60 11.79
CA CYS A 681 37.85 -30.31 11.91
C CYS A 681 38.35 -30.11 13.35
N PHE A 682 39.67 -30.11 13.56
CA PHE A 682 40.23 -29.92 14.90
C PHE A 682 40.21 -28.44 15.29
N VAL A 683 39.62 -28.15 16.45
CA VAL A 683 39.54 -26.81 17.05
C VAL A 683 40.14 -26.88 18.45
N PRO A 684 41.20 -26.12 18.76
CA PRO A 684 41.84 -26.12 20.08
C PRO A 684 40.92 -25.67 21.21
N GLU A 685 41.19 -26.10 22.45
CA GLU A 685 40.39 -25.72 23.63
C GLU A 685 40.35 -24.20 23.84
N GLU A 686 41.47 -23.52 23.62
CA GLU A 686 41.62 -22.08 23.75
C GLU A 686 40.80 -21.29 22.72
N ASN A 687 40.22 -21.97 21.72
CA ASN A 687 39.34 -21.38 20.71
C ASN A 687 37.84 -21.49 21.08
N VAL A 688 37.49 -22.03 22.25
CA VAL A 688 36.13 -21.88 22.81
C VAL A 688 35.87 -20.40 23.13
N LEU A 689 34.82 -19.83 22.54
CA LEU A 689 34.40 -18.44 22.77
C LEU A 689 33.36 -18.39 23.90
N GLY A 690 33.74 -17.79 25.03
CA GLY A 690 32.95 -17.84 26.26
C GLY A 690 33.14 -19.17 26.99
N GLU A 691 32.04 -19.79 27.42
CA GLU A 691 32.06 -21.05 28.17
C GLU A 691 31.45 -22.21 27.37
N VAL A 692 31.96 -23.42 27.59
CA VAL A 692 31.39 -24.65 27.05
C VAL A 692 29.91 -24.75 27.45
N ASN A 693 29.05 -25.16 26.51
CA ASN A 693 27.60 -25.27 26.65
C ASN A 693 26.85 -23.94 26.90
N ARG A 694 27.54 -22.79 26.83
CA ARG A 694 26.95 -21.44 26.97
C ARG A 694 26.86 -20.67 25.65
N GLY A 695 27.13 -21.33 24.52
CA GLY A 695 27.07 -20.74 23.18
C GLY A 695 25.69 -20.19 22.80
N ALA A 696 24.60 -20.75 23.32
CA ALA A 696 23.26 -20.17 23.11
C ALA A 696 23.11 -18.78 23.75
N ALA A 697 23.75 -18.52 24.89
CA ALA A 697 23.75 -17.20 25.51
C ALA A 697 24.58 -16.20 24.68
N VAL A 698 25.75 -16.61 24.21
CA VAL A 698 26.59 -15.84 23.29
C VAL A 698 25.80 -15.46 22.02
N LEU A 699 25.17 -16.45 21.39
CA LEU A 699 24.34 -16.30 20.19
C LEU A 699 23.21 -15.28 20.42
N MET A 700 22.38 -15.51 21.43
CA MET A 700 21.19 -14.68 21.68
C MET A 700 21.57 -13.26 22.10
N SER A 701 22.69 -13.07 22.80
CA SER A 701 23.18 -11.74 23.17
C SER A 701 23.66 -10.91 21.98
N GLY A 702 24.02 -11.54 20.86
CA GLY A 702 24.47 -10.86 19.64
C GLY A 702 23.34 -10.61 18.64
N LEU A 703 22.34 -11.49 18.57
CA LEU A 703 21.24 -11.40 17.62
C LEU A 703 20.47 -10.07 17.70
N ASP A 704 20.29 -9.52 18.90
CA ASP A 704 19.58 -8.26 19.08
C ASP A 704 20.39 -7.07 18.54
N LEU A 705 21.71 -7.09 18.70
CA LEU A 705 22.61 -6.07 18.15
C LEU A 705 22.83 -6.25 16.65
N GLU A 706 22.86 -7.49 16.16
CA GLU A 706 22.79 -7.82 14.73
C GLU A 706 21.57 -7.17 14.07
N ARG A 707 20.38 -7.38 14.63
CA ARG A 707 19.15 -6.79 14.10
C ARG A 707 19.21 -5.27 14.09
N LEU A 708 19.70 -4.68 15.17
CA LEU A 708 19.86 -3.24 15.26
C LEU A 708 20.81 -2.71 14.17
N VAL A 709 22.05 -3.18 14.13
CA VAL A 709 23.06 -2.65 13.20
C VAL A 709 22.65 -2.93 11.75
N LEU A 710 22.15 -4.13 11.43
CA LEU A 710 21.72 -4.48 10.08
C LEU A 710 20.47 -3.72 9.62
N SER A 711 19.72 -3.08 10.51
CA SER A 711 18.62 -2.18 10.12
C SER A 711 19.10 -0.93 9.38
N GLY A 712 20.40 -0.58 9.48
CA GLY A 712 21.04 0.43 8.62
C GLY A 712 21.03 0.03 7.14
N GLY A 713 21.02 -1.28 6.85
CA GLY A 713 20.88 -1.84 5.51
C GLY A 713 19.65 -1.32 4.76
N PRO A 714 18.44 -1.65 5.26
CA PRO A 714 17.18 -1.10 4.77
C PRO A 714 17.16 0.43 4.67
N LEU A 715 17.70 1.16 5.66
CA LEU A 715 17.74 2.64 5.62
C LEU A 715 18.56 3.17 4.44
N GLY A 716 19.75 2.62 4.22
CA GLY A 716 20.61 3.03 3.11
C GLY A 716 20.02 2.69 1.74
N LEU A 717 19.40 1.51 1.62
CA LEU A 717 18.71 1.11 0.37
C LEU A 717 17.48 2.00 0.08
N MET A 718 16.72 2.39 1.11
CA MET A 718 15.64 3.39 0.96
C MET A 718 16.19 4.73 0.49
N GLN A 719 17.28 5.20 1.12
CA GLN A 719 17.92 6.46 0.74
C GLN A 719 18.38 6.43 -0.71
N ALA A 720 19.05 5.36 -1.14
CA ALA A 720 19.49 5.20 -2.53
C ALA A 720 18.31 5.19 -3.50
N ALA A 721 17.27 4.40 -3.24
CA ALA A 721 16.07 4.36 -4.09
C ALA A 721 15.40 5.73 -4.19
N PHE A 722 15.31 6.46 -3.07
CA PHE A 722 14.73 7.78 -3.01
C PHE A 722 15.55 8.82 -3.78
N ASP A 723 16.87 8.87 -3.54
CA ASP A 723 17.77 9.83 -4.21
C ASP A 723 17.71 9.65 -5.74
N TYR A 724 17.82 8.40 -6.23
CA TYR A 724 17.69 8.11 -7.66
C TYR A 724 16.32 8.46 -8.23
N ALA A 725 15.24 8.15 -7.50
CA ALA A 725 13.89 8.45 -7.96
C ALA A 725 13.65 9.96 -8.05
N VAL A 726 14.01 10.72 -7.01
CA VAL A 726 13.82 12.18 -6.96
C VAL A 726 14.62 12.86 -8.06
N GLU A 727 15.89 12.51 -8.24
CA GLU A 727 16.71 13.08 -9.31
C GLU A 727 16.09 12.77 -10.69
N TYR A 728 15.72 11.51 -10.92
CA TYR A 728 15.19 11.08 -12.21
C TYR A 728 13.85 11.75 -12.56
N VAL A 729 12.93 11.88 -11.60
CA VAL A 729 11.60 12.47 -11.88
C VAL A 729 11.66 13.96 -12.19
N HIS A 730 12.70 14.67 -11.72
CA HIS A 730 12.92 16.08 -12.05
C HIS A 730 13.70 16.28 -13.36
N ASP A 731 14.51 15.30 -13.78
CA ASP A 731 15.20 15.32 -15.07
C ASP A 731 14.30 14.85 -16.22
N ARG A 732 13.55 13.76 -16.03
CA ARG A 732 12.76 13.12 -17.07
C ARG A 732 11.49 13.92 -17.37
N LYS A 733 11.24 14.21 -18.65
CA LYS A 733 10.00 14.89 -19.09
C LYS A 733 9.04 13.95 -19.82
N GLN A 734 7.74 14.11 -19.58
CA GLN A 734 6.62 13.61 -20.38
C GLN A 734 5.54 14.67 -20.40
N PHE A 735 4.74 14.74 -21.46
CA PHE A 735 3.74 15.81 -21.63
C PHE A 735 4.36 17.21 -21.38
N ASP A 736 5.56 17.40 -21.95
CA ASP A 736 6.38 18.62 -21.93
C ASP A 736 6.78 19.19 -20.56
N GLN A 737 6.63 18.43 -19.47
CA GLN A 737 7.05 18.83 -18.13
C GLN A 737 7.80 17.71 -17.39
N PRO A 738 8.65 18.04 -16.41
CA PRO A 738 9.28 17.05 -15.54
C PRO A 738 8.22 16.14 -14.91
N ILE A 739 8.41 14.82 -14.96
CA ILE A 739 7.39 13.89 -14.47
C ILE A 739 7.11 14.06 -12.96
N GLY A 740 8.06 14.61 -12.20
CA GLY A 740 7.91 14.96 -10.79
C GLY A 740 6.88 16.07 -10.51
N THR A 741 6.40 16.81 -11.52
CA THR A 741 5.32 17.80 -11.34
C THR A 741 3.93 17.17 -11.37
N PHE A 742 3.79 15.93 -11.82
CA PHE A 742 2.51 15.22 -11.81
C PHE A 742 2.13 14.83 -10.39
N GLN A 743 0.88 15.11 -9.99
CA GLN A 743 0.38 14.87 -8.63
C GLN A 743 0.56 13.42 -8.17
N LEU A 744 0.37 12.43 -9.05
CA LEU A 744 0.60 11.02 -8.73
C LEU A 744 2.07 10.72 -8.41
N MET A 745 3.00 11.36 -9.12
CA MET A 745 4.43 11.23 -8.84
C MET A 745 4.80 11.94 -7.55
N GLN A 746 4.25 13.13 -7.29
CA GLN A 746 4.44 13.85 -6.03
C GLN A 746 3.95 13.02 -4.82
N GLY A 747 2.81 12.34 -4.96
CA GLY A 747 2.30 11.41 -3.95
C GLY A 747 3.28 10.27 -3.66
N LYS A 748 3.82 9.63 -4.71
CA LYS A 748 4.85 8.58 -4.55
C LYS A 748 6.11 9.09 -3.84
N ILE A 749 6.61 10.26 -4.23
CA ILE A 749 7.77 10.87 -3.58
C ILE A 749 7.47 11.18 -2.10
N ALA A 750 6.28 11.71 -1.78
CA ALA A 750 5.87 11.98 -0.40
C ALA A 750 5.78 10.70 0.45
N ASP A 751 5.20 9.63 -0.09
CA ASP A 751 5.09 8.34 0.58
C ASP A 751 6.47 7.69 0.79
N MET A 752 7.35 7.74 -0.22
CA MET A 752 8.72 7.23 -0.08
C MET A 752 9.49 7.99 1.01
N TYR A 753 9.43 9.33 0.97
CA TYR A 753 10.10 10.20 1.92
C TYR A 753 9.63 9.97 3.37
N SER A 754 8.32 9.91 3.58
CA SER A 754 7.73 9.74 4.92
C SER A 754 8.04 8.37 5.51
N LYS A 755 7.93 7.28 4.73
CA LYS A 755 8.27 5.91 5.16
C LYS A 755 9.75 5.80 5.54
N MET A 756 10.64 6.38 4.75
CA MET A 756 12.07 6.39 5.01
C MET A 756 12.38 7.12 6.32
N ASN A 757 11.87 8.34 6.50
CA ASN A 757 12.16 9.13 7.70
C ASN A 757 11.53 8.55 8.97
N ALA A 758 10.32 7.98 8.88
CA ALA A 758 9.71 7.26 10.00
C ALA A 758 10.55 6.05 10.43
N SER A 759 11.06 5.29 9.45
CA SER A 759 11.94 4.15 9.71
C SER A 759 13.25 4.59 10.36
N ARG A 760 13.87 5.67 9.85
CA ARG A 760 15.11 6.23 10.37
C ARG A 760 14.95 6.69 11.82
N ALA A 761 13.91 7.47 12.11
CA ALA A 761 13.64 7.96 13.46
C ALA A 761 13.48 6.81 14.46
N TYR A 762 12.73 5.77 14.10
CA TYR A 762 12.54 4.60 14.98
C TYR A 762 13.86 3.86 15.22
N VAL A 763 14.57 3.51 14.16
CA VAL A 763 15.84 2.78 14.24
C VAL A 763 16.88 3.56 15.05
N TYR A 764 17.01 4.87 14.81
CA TYR A 764 17.97 5.73 15.49
C TYR A 764 17.66 5.83 16.99
N ALA A 765 16.38 5.94 17.36
CA ALA A 765 15.96 5.96 18.76
C ALA A 765 16.37 4.67 19.49
N VAL A 766 16.18 3.50 18.86
CA VAL A 766 16.58 2.20 19.43
C VAL A 766 18.10 2.10 19.54
N ALA A 767 18.86 2.56 18.54
CA ALA A 767 20.32 2.53 18.57
C ALA A 767 20.89 3.42 19.69
N LYS A 768 20.41 4.65 19.80
CA LYS A 768 20.80 5.56 20.89
C LYS A 768 20.42 5.01 22.27
N ALA A 769 19.33 4.25 22.39
CA ALA A 769 18.98 3.56 23.62
C ALA A 769 19.96 2.41 23.95
N CYS A 770 20.36 1.64 22.95
CA CYS A 770 21.35 0.56 23.12
C CYS A 770 22.72 1.09 23.58
N ASP A 771 23.15 2.25 23.06
CA ASP A 771 24.40 2.90 23.50
C ASP A 771 24.37 3.34 24.97
N ARG A 772 23.17 3.60 25.52
CA ARG A 772 22.97 3.85 26.96
C ARG A 772 22.81 2.56 27.78
N GLY A 773 23.13 1.40 27.19
CA GLY A 773 22.97 0.09 27.82
C GLY A 773 21.52 -0.39 27.94
N LYS A 774 20.56 0.27 27.29
CA LYS A 774 19.14 -0.11 27.27
C LYS A 774 18.84 -0.94 26.03
N ILE A 775 19.44 -2.12 25.96
CA ILE A 775 19.20 -3.08 24.89
C ILE A 775 17.86 -3.78 25.14
N SER A 776 16.97 -3.71 24.15
CA SER A 776 15.63 -4.28 24.21
C SER A 776 15.40 -5.15 22.98
N ARG A 777 15.09 -6.43 23.22
CA ARG A 777 14.94 -7.42 22.14
C ARG A 777 13.74 -7.11 21.26
N ARG A 778 12.58 -6.75 21.81
CA ARG A 778 11.43 -6.32 21.00
C ARG A 778 11.74 -5.07 20.18
N ASP A 779 12.51 -4.13 20.72
CA ASP A 779 12.78 -2.87 20.03
C ASP A 779 13.77 -3.07 18.89
N CYS A 780 14.84 -3.85 19.10
CA CYS A 780 15.74 -4.26 18.02
C CYS A 780 15.02 -5.06 16.93
N ALA A 781 14.14 -5.99 17.32
CA ALA A 781 13.33 -6.76 16.37
C ALA A 781 12.33 -5.88 15.61
N GLY A 782 11.69 -4.92 16.29
CA GLY A 782 10.74 -3.98 15.72
C GLY A 782 11.39 -3.01 14.74
N ALA A 783 12.57 -2.48 15.08
CA ALA A 783 13.33 -1.57 14.23
C ALA A 783 13.67 -2.19 12.87
N ILE A 784 14.22 -3.42 12.86
CA ILE A 784 14.54 -4.10 11.60
C ILE A 784 13.28 -4.63 10.89
N LEU A 785 12.25 -5.08 11.63
CA LEU A 785 10.96 -5.49 11.05
C LEU A 785 10.36 -4.37 10.21
N TYR A 786 10.22 -3.19 10.81
CA TYR A 786 9.57 -2.04 10.17
C TYR A 786 10.40 -1.49 9.01
N SER A 787 11.69 -1.20 9.24
CA SER A 787 12.57 -0.62 8.21
C SER A 787 12.70 -1.51 6.98
N THR A 788 12.71 -2.84 7.16
CA THR A 788 12.78 -3.80 6.06
C THR A 788 11.55 -3.75 5.15
N GLU A 789 10.32 -3.73 5.70
CA GLU A 789 9.11 -3.70 4.86
C GLU A 789 9.05 -2.42 4.05
N LYS A 790 9.39 -1.31 4.70
CA LYS A 790 9.44 -0.01 4.04
C LYS A 790 10.54 0.07 3.00
N ALA A 791 11.69 -0.59 3.20
CA ALA A 791 12.72 -0.66 2.16
C ALA A 791 12.26 -1.36 0.89
N VAL A 792 11.50 -2.45 0.99
CA VAL A 792 10.94 -3.13 -0.19
C VAL A 792 9.91 -2.23 -0.88
N GLU A 793 9.01 -1.59 -0.13
CA GLU A 793 8.01 -0.67 -0.69
C GLU A 793 8.67 0.52 -1.40
N VAL A 794 9.64 1.17 -0.77
CA VAL A 794 10.34 2.34 -1.32
C VAL A 794 11.18 1.95 -2.53
N ALA A 795 11.88 0.81 -2.51
CA ALA A 795 12.65 0.34 -3.66
C ALA A 795 11.75 0.03 -4.87
N LEU A 796 10.58 -0.58 -4.62
CA LEU A 796 9.59 -0.87 -5.65
C LEU A 796 9.01 0.41 -6.25
N GLU A 797 8.66 1.38 -5.42
CA GLU A 797 8.15 2.68 -5.88
C GLU A 797 9.21 3.48 -6.63
N GLY A 798 10.46 3.47 -6.17
CA GLY A 798 11.56 4.09 -6.90
C GLY A 798 11.76 3.46 -8.28
N MET A 799 11.63 2.13 -8.39
CA MET A 799 11.69 1.44 -9.68
C MET A 799 10.55 1.91 -10.61
N GLN A 800 9.34 2.02 -10.05
CA GLN A 800 8.17 2.50 -10.78
C GLN A 800 8.32 3.97 -11.23
N CYS A 801 8.96 4.83 -10.42
CA CYS A 801 9.25 6.21 -10.77
C CYS A 801 10.14 6.34 -12.02
N LEU A 802 11.01 5.36 -12.27
CA LEU A 802 11.84 5.31 -13.46
C LEU A 802 11.14 4.66 -14.68
N GLY A 803 9.99 4.01 -14.48
CA GLY A 803 9.25 3.30 -15.52
C GLY A 803 10.10 2.20 -16.16
N GLY A 804 10.08 2.10 -17.50
CA GLY A 804 10.88 1.10 -18.23
C GLY A 804 12.39 1.16 -17.92
N ASN A 805 12.92 2.36 -17.63
CA ASN A 805 14.33 2.52 -17.23
C ASN A 805 14.62 1.91 -15.86
N GLY A 806 13.64 1.86 -14.96
CA GLY A 806 13.80 1.21 -13.66
C GLY A 806 13.89 -0.31 -13.77
N TYR A 807 13.44 -0.89 -14.89
CA TYR A 807 13.37 -2.33 -15.12
C TYR A 807 14.60 -2.90 -15.83
N ILE A 808 15.53 -2.05 -16.30
CA ILE A 808 16.78 -2.48 -16.94
C ILE A 808 17.97 -2.29 -16.01
N ASN A 809 18.98 -3.15 -16.13
CA ASN A 809 20.15 -3.16 -15.24
C ASN A 809 21.13 -1.99 -15.47
N ASP A 810 20.92 -1.18 -16.51
CA ASP A 810 21.64 0.09 -16.71
C ASP A 810 21.33 1.11 -15.61
N TYR A 811 20.19 0.96 -14.92
CA TYR A 811 19.82 1.72 -13.72
C TYR A 811 19.88 0.83 -12.47
N PRO A 812 20.22 1.37 -11.30
CA PRO A 812 20.45 0.56 -10.10
C PRO A 812 19.16 0.10 -9.42
N MET A 813 17.98 0.52 -9.87
CA MET A 813 16.71 0.26 -9.17
C MET A 813 16.41 -1.24 -9.04
N GLY A 814 16.66 -2.02 -10.11
CA GLY A 814 16.52 -3.47 -10.07
C GLY A 814 17.45 -4.11 -9.03
N ARG A 815 18.70 -3.62 -8.89
CA ARG A 815 19.64 -4.07 -7.85
C ARG A 815 19.15 -3.71 -6.45
N ILE A 816 18.78 -2.45 -6.23
CA ILE A 816 18.31 -1.96 -4.91
C ILE A 816 17.09 -2.76 -4.44
N LEU A 817 16.13 -3.03 -5.34
CA LEU A 817 14.98 -3.87 -5.02
C LEU A 817 15.39 -5.31 -4.66
N ARG A 818 16.26 -5.94 -5.46
CA ARG A 818 16.78 -7.29 -5.18
C ARG A 818 17.49 -7.36 -3.83
N ASP A 819 18.34 -6.39 -3.52
CA ASP A 819 19.08 -6.30 -2.27
C ASP A 819 18.12 -6.12 -1.07
N SER A 820 17.14 -5.22 -1.19
CA SER A 820 16.18 -4.94 -0.11
C SER A 820 15.42 -6.18 0.36
N ARG A 821 15.18 -7.13 -0.55
CA ARG A 821 14.45 -8.37 -0.23
C ARG A 821 15.20 -9.26 0.76
N LEU A 822 16.54 -9.26 0.80
CA LEU A 822 17.29 -10.10 1.73
C LEU A 822 16.87 -9.82 3.17
N TYR A 823 16.69 -8.56 3.54
CA TYR A 823 16.43 -8.18 4.94
C TYR A 823 15.08 -8.69 5.45
N THR A 824 14.18 -9.17 4.59
CA THR A 824 12.94 -9.86 5.01
C THR A 824 13.19 -11.28 5.53
N VAL A 825 14.39 -11.82 5.28
CA VAL A 825 14.79 -13.19 5.59
C VAL A 825 15.99 -13.22 6.55
N GLY A 826 17.07 -12.49 6.24
CA GLY A 826 18.30 -12.43 7.04
C GLY A 826 18.09 -11.81 8.41
N ALA A 827 18.96 -12.10 9.39
CA ALA A 827 18.82 -11.66 10.79
C ALA A 827 17.50 -12.09 11.50
N GLY A 828 16.91 -13.17 10.99
CA GLY A 828 15.59 -13.68 11.37
C GLY A 828 14.50 -13.10 10.47
N THR A 829 13.58 -13.96 10.02
CA THR A 829 12.51 -13.54 9.10
C THR A 829 11.54 -12.56 9.76
N GLN A 830 10.72 -11.91 8.94
CA GLN A 830 9.66 -11.01 9.41
C GLN A 830 8.73 -11.69 10.44
N GLU A 831 8.42 -12.97 10.24
CA GLU A 831 7.58 -13.76 11.14
C GLU A 831 8.26 -13.99 12.49
N ILE A 832 9.56 -14.29 12.48
CA ILE A 832 10.33 -14.47 13.71
C ILE A 832 10.42 -13.16 14.49
N ARG A 833 10.62 -12.03 13.82
CA ARG A 833 10.62 -10.70 14.48
C ARG A 833 9.27 -10.39 15.11
N ARG A 834 8.16 -10.62 14.39
CA ARG A 834 6.79 -10.48 14.93
C ARG A 834 6.54 -11.39 16.12
N MET A 835 6.94 -12.66 16.02
CA MET A 835 6.81 -13.64 17.10
C MET A 835 7.59 -13.19 18.34
N LEU A 836 8.82 -12.68 18.19
CA LEU A 836 9.63 -12.18 19.30
C LEU A 836 8.95 -11.01 20.00
N ILE A 837 8.48 -10.00 19.25
CA ILE A 837 7.76 -8.85 19.81
C ILE A 837 6.52 -9.32 20.59
N GLY A 838 5.70 -10.18 19.98
CA GLY A 838 4.50 -10.72 20.63
C GLY A 838 4.80 -11.54 21.89
N ARG A 839 5.88 -12.33 21.88
CA ARG A 839 6.32 -13.10 23.05
C ARG A 839 6.75 -12.21 24.20
N GLU A 840 7.46 -11.11 23.93
CA GLU A 840 7.87 -10.18 24.99
C GLU A 840 6.66 -9.55 25.69
N PHE A 841 5.66 -9.09 24.92
CA PHE A 841 4.41 -8.58 25.51
C PHE A 841 3.69 -9.66 26.34
N ASN A 842 3.63 -10.91 25.86
CA ASN A 842 3.03 -12.00 26.65
C ASN A 842 3.76 -12.22 27.98
N GLU A 843 5.08 -12.12 28.01
CA GLU A 843 5.87 -12.26 29.23
C GLU A 843 5.67 -11.08 30.19
N GLU A 844 5.59 -9.85 29.68
CA GLU A 844 5.29 -8.65 30.47
C GLU A 844 3.90 -8.72 31.12
N PHE A 845 2.87 -9.08 30.34
CA PHE A 845 1.51 -9.27 30.87
C PHE A 845 1.46 -10.36 31.95
N LYS A 846 2.12 -11.50 31.74
CA LYS A 846 2.18 -12.60 32.73
C LYS A 846 2.86 -12.21 34.03
N LYS A 847 3.84 -11.30 33.98
CA LYS A 847 4.56 -10.81 35.16
C LYS A 847 3.78 -9.75 35.98
N GLY A 848 2.53 -9.47 35.62
CA GLY A 848 1.63 -8.58 36.37
C GLY A 848 1.54 -7.15 35.82
N GLY A 849 1.85 -6.93 34.54
CA GLY A 849 1.90 -5.60 33.94
C GLY A 849 0.55 -4.97 33.58
N LEU A 850 -0.18 -4.49 34.59
CA LEU A 850 -0.79 -3.16 34.58
C LEU A 850 -0.57 -2.58 35.98
N ALA A 851 0.57 -1.92 36.16
CA ALA A 851 0.81 -0.94 37.21
C ALA A 851 1.17 0.38 36.52
#